data_AF-A0A951JAJ6-F1
#
_entry.id   AF-A0A951JAJ6-F1
#
_cell.length_a   1.000
_cell.length_b   1.000
_cell.length_c   1.000
_cell.angle_alpha   90.00
_cell.angle_beta   90.00
_cell.angle_gamma   90.00
#
_symmetry.space_group_name_H-M   'P 1'
#
loop_
_entity.id
_entity.type
_entity.pdbx_description
1 polymer ?
#
loop_
_entity_poly.entity_id
_entity_poly.type
_entity_poly.pdbx_seq_one_letter_code
_entity_poly.pdbx_strand_id
1 'polypeptide(L)'
;MIFGGDLAYPPFEWIEGGRPVGFNVELERAVAESGGAVAEHRLGNWPDIVNALRNGDVDVVPMFRSTEREKEFVFTSAIYYVHHSIYASPESPAVFSPYQLHDATVAVEEMSYAHQRIIEEGLPFSLSLQPNTLEALKAVAVGKADYALLAVPVTDELIRKHDLSIKRSDSLLWPREYGFAVRADRVELAEWLRENLAMTIADGRYGELYEAWEARLKGQHETLLLRLRDALVVIVPVFLLMALAALWAWTLRRTVRVRTAELQSELKHREAAEEALSFAANHNTRSSLPLSHHFMALVDERLRHCNEDRQAELRILELTDLPRISRTFGYEVADKALHSFAGRVRSADYAVAGDFGRGVFAIFAERRSTKGWFAVLAEPIIVGDLEFHPSLAGGSAYWPGDGTSAVQLVKRAETALAVSRAQGRSWCRYESSMEPDKMDVQIIADFRKSSASSLTLALQPQLDLKTGALCGAEALVRWNHPTYGFISPERFIPLLESAGLIEMVTRRMVGEAIRVAGQLYDLGLEIPVSVNVSAQDFAGDTLVTSIKGELDRQNSPGHRLKVELTETSVADDPERVRLALEELSRMGVSASIDDFGTGYSSLSYLSAYPVEEIKIDREFVDGMSAAPKKLSIVRSTVALAKELGLKTVAEGAEDDITIQMLKDIGCDKVQGFVISKPLAEDAFYEFVVKHEQQKRFEQQH
;
A
#
# COMPACT_ATOMS: atom_id res chain seq x y z
N MET A 1 -58.28 -60.84 62.82
CA MET A 1 -57.08 -61.65 62.54
C MET A 1 -56.05 -61.29 63.59
N ILE A 2 -55.49 -62.27 64.28
CA ILE A 2 -54.54 -62.07 65.37
C ILE A 2 -53.13 -62.26 64.81
N PHE A 3 -52.38 -61.17 64.71
CA PHE A 3 -50.97 -61.15 64.37
C PHE A 3 -50.15 -61.30 65.64
N GLY A 4 -49.29 -62.32 65.69
CA GLY A 4 -48.33 -62.53 66.76
C GLY A 4 -46.97 -61.94 66.37
N GLY A 5 -46.25 -61.38 67.33
CA GLY A 5 -44.91 -60.82 67.08
C GLY A 5 -44.05 -60.75 68.33
N ASP A 6 -42.78 -60.46 68.19
CA ASP A 6 -41.84 -60.32 69.30
C ASP A 6 -42.02 -58.96 70.02
N LEU A 7 -42.08 -58.98 71.36
CA LEU A 7 -42.25 -57.78 72.17
C LEU A 7 -41.02 -56.83 72.15
N ALA A 8 -39.84 -57.31 71.76
CA ALA A 8 -38.55 -56.61 71.84
C ALA A 8 -37.78 -56.59 70.50
N TYR A 9 -38.45 -56.35 69.37
CA TYR A 9 -37.85 -56.48 68.03
C TYR A 9 -37.97 -55.19 67.18
N PRO A 10 -37.55 -54.00 67.69
CA PRO A 10 -37.60 -52.76 66.92
C PRO A 10 -36.58 -52.77 65.79
N PRO A 11 -36.76 -52.11 64.63
CA PRO A 11 -37.89 -51.26 64.28
C PRO A 11 -39.10 -52.05 63.71
N PHE A 12 -39.06 -53.38 63.70
CA PHE A 12 -40.13 -54.20 63.14
C PHE A 12 -41.37 -54.22 64.05
N GLU A 13 -41.20 -54.50 65.34
CA GLU A 13 -42.31 -54.57 66.30
C GLU A 13 -41.81 -54.50 67.74
N TRP A 14 -42.46 -53.68 68.57
CA TRP A 14 -42.23 -53.64 70.01
C TRP A 14 -43.42 -52.97 70.74
N ILE A 15 -43.41 -53.01 72.07
CA ILE A 15 -44.38 -52.27 72.88
C ILE A 15 -43.87 -50.87 73.23
N GLU A 16 -44.61 -49.83 72.85
CA GLU A 16 -44.38 -48.44 73.24
C GLU A 16 -45.66 -47.85 73.84
N GLY A 17 -45.58 -47.27 75.04
CA GLY A 17 -46.75 -46.69 75.70
C GLY A 17 -47.90 -47.68 75.94
N GLY A 18 -47.61 -48.98 76.03
CA GLY A 18 -48.61 -50.04 76.19
C GLY A 18 -49.30 -50.48 74.90
N ARG A 19 -48.83 -50.05 73.72
CA ARG A 19 -49.38 -50.45 72.41
C ARG A 19 -48.29 -51.04 71.51
N PRO A 20 -48.64 -52.00 70.64
CA PRO A 20 -47.76 -52.47 69.56
C PRO A 20 -47.48 -51.35 68.55
N VAL A 21 -46.20 -51.14 68.24
CA VAL A 21 -45.71 -50.21 67.21
C VAL A 21 -44.56 -50.86 66.42
N GLY A 22 -44.35 -50.40 65.19
CA GLY A 22 -43.25 -50.85 64.33
C GLY A 22 -43.67 -51.11 62.89
N PHE A 23 -42.69 -51.36 62.04
CA PHE A 23 -42.90 -51.59 60.61
C PHE A 23 -43.83 -52.79 60.34
N ASN A 24 -43.67 -53.91 61.03
CA ASN A 24 -44.56 -55.07 60.88
C ASN A 24 -45.98 -54.70 61.31
N VAL A 25 -46.14 -54.04 62.45
CA VAL A 25 -47.45 -53.68 63.00
C VAL A 25 -48.24 -52.75 62.06
N GLU A 26 -47.56 -51.82 61.39
CA GLU A 26 -48.19 -50.94 60.41
C GLU A 26 -48.48 -51.65 59.09
N LEU A 27 -47.55 -52.51 58.63
CA LEU A 27 -47.74 -53.32 57.43
C LEU A 27 -48.88 -54.33 57.59
N GLU A 28 -48.96 -55.01 58.73
CA GLU A 28 -50.02 -55.98 59.07
C GLU A 28 -51.39 -55.31 59.12
N ARG A 29 -51.47 -54.09 59.67
CA ARG A 29 -52.68 -53.26 59.59
C ARG A 29 -53.04 -52.94 58.14
N ALA A 30 -52.10 -52.47 57.34
CA ALA A 30 -52.34 -52.12 55.94
C ALA A 30 -52.80 -53.32 55.11
N VAL A 31 -52.19 -54.50 55.33
CA VAL A 31 -52.57 -55.76 54.67
C VAL A 31 -53.94 -56.23 55.12
N ALA A 32 -54.23 -56.18 56.43
CA ALA A 32 -55.55 -56.55 56.95
C ALA A 32 -56.66 -55.65 56.40
N GLU A 33 -56.43 -54.33 56.37
CA GLU A 33 -57.35 -53.34 55.81
C GLU A 33 -57.62 -53.60 54.32
N SER A 34 -56.59 -53.96 53.54
CA SER A 34 -56.72 -54.29 52.11
C SER A 34 -57.71 -55.43 51.87
N GLY A 35 -57.69 -56.43 52.74
CA GLY A 35 -58.55 -57.59 52.65
C GLY A 35 -59.85 -57.48 53.43
N GLY A 36 -60.15 -56.31 54.01
CA GLY A 36 -61.38 -56.08 54.79
C GLY A 36 -61.41 -56.76 56.16
N ALA A 37 -60.25 -57.09 56.73
CA ALA A 37 -60.12 -57.68 58.07
C ALA A 37 -59.61 -56.65 59.09
N VAL A 38 -59.87 -56.90 60.37
CA VAL A 38 -59.30 -56.12 61.48
C VAL A 38 -58.06 -56.84 62.03
N ALA A 39 -56.94 -56.13 62.12
CA ALA A 39 -55.70 -56.62 62.71
C ALA A 39 -55.66 -56.40 64.23
N GLU A 40 -55.61 -57.48 64.99
CA GLU A 40 -55.29 -57.49 66.42
C GLU A 40 -53.84 -57.97 66.59
N HIS A 41 -53.04 -57.31 67.44
CA HIS A 41 -51.63 -57.66 67.61
C HIS A 41 -51.38 -58.18 69.02
N ARG A 42 -50.75 -59.35 69.13
CA ARG A 42 -50.35 -59.99 70.38
C ARG A 42 -48.83 -60.15 70.38
N LEU A 43 -48.14 -59.27 71.11
CA LEU A 43 -46.68 -59.36 71.25
C LEU A 43 -46.29 -60.13 72.51
N GLY A 44 -45.27 -60.98 72.41
CA GLY A 44 -44.77 -61.85 73.47
C GLY A 44 -43.28 -62.16 73.32
N ASN A 45 -42.69 -62.95 74.22
CA ASN A 45 -41.33 -63.45 73.95
C ASN A 45 -41.38 -64.39 72.75
N TRP A 46 -40.31 -64.42 71.96
CA TRP A 46 -40.28 -65.15 70.70
C TRP A 46 -40.70 -66.64 70.81
N PRO A 47 -40.21 -67.44 71.79
CA PRO A 47 -40.63 -68.83 71.94
C PRO A 47 -42.14 -69.00 72.20
N ASP A 48 -42.73 -68.10 72.98
CA ASP A 48 -44.16 -68.14 73.32
C ASP A 48 -45.03 -67.88 72.08
N ILE A 49 -44.61 -66.94 71.24
CA ILE A 49 -45.33 -66.54 70.03
C ILE A 49 -45.26 -67.62 68.94
N VAL A 50 -44.10 -68.25 68.76
CA VAL A 50 -43.98 -69.38 67.81
C VAL A 50 -44.86 -70.54 68.26
N ASN A 51 -44.92 -70.85 69.56
CA ASN A 51 -45.79 -71.90 70.07
C ASN A 51 -47.28 -71.50 69.99
N ALA A 52 -47.62 -70.23 70.22
CA ALA A 52 -48.97 -69.72 69.99
C ALA A 52 -49.42 -69.92 68.53
N LEU A 53 -48.53 -69.72 67.55
CA LEU A 53 -48.85 -69.99 66.14
C LEU A 53 -49.08 -71.48 65.87
N ARG A 54 -48.24 -72.36 66.44
CA ARG A 54 -48.42 -73.83 66.34
C ARG A 54 -49.76 -74.29 66.90
N ASN A 55 -50.12 -73.77 68.07
CA ASN A 55 -51.37 -74.10 68.76
C ASN A 55 -52.60 -73.45 68.10
N GLY A 56 -52.41 -72.40 67.30
CA GLY A 56 -53.48 -71.63 66.66
C GLY A 56 -54.07 -70.53 67.56
N ASP A 57 -53.33 -70.10 68.58
CA ASP A 57 -53.68 -68.98 69.47
C ASP A 57 -53.42 -67.61 68.81
N VAL A 58 -52.58 -67.59 67.77
CA VAL A 58 -52.38 -66.47 66.82
C VAL A 58 -52.48 -67.01 65.40
N ASP A 59 -52.93 -66.17 64.47
CA ASP A 59 -53.22 -66.57 63.08
C ASP A 59 -51.99 -66.42 62.17
N VAL A 60 -51.19 -65.38 62.39
CA VAL A 60 -50.08 -64.97 61.52
C VAL A 60 -48.89 -64.50 62.36
N VAL A 61 -47.66 -64.85 61.98
CA VAL A 61 -46.44 -64.31 62.61
C VAL A 61 -45.42 -63.94 61.55
N PRO A 62 -44.86 -62.71 61.52
CA PRO A 62 -43.76 -62.35 60.65
C PRO A 62 -42.48 -63.04 61.13
N MET A 63 -41.82 -63.81 60.27
CA MET A 63 -40.64 -64.55 60.67
C MET A 63 -39.71 -64.87 59.49
N PHE A 64 -38.46 -65.21 59.80
CA PHE A 64 -37.52 -65.71 58.81
C PHE A 64 -38.01 -67.02 58.19
N ARG A 65 -37.94 -67.10 56.86
CA ARG A 65 -38.21 -68.31 56.08
C ARG A 65 -36.99 -69.23 56.09
N SER A 66 -37.21 -70.51 56.37
CA SER A 66 -36.17 -71.55 56.36
C SER A 66 -36.76 -72.90 55.97
N THR A 67 -35.92 -73.80 55.45
CA THR A 67 -36.35 -75.14 55.00
C THR A 67 -37.02 -75.97 56.10
N GLU A 68 -36.68 -75.73 57.36
CA GLU A 68 -37.36 -76.41 58.47
C GLU A 68 -38.70 -75.77 58.82
N ARG A 69 -38.76 -74.43 58.86
CA ARG A 69 -40.02 -73.72 59.17
C ARG A 69 -41.06 -73.96 58.09
N GLU A 70 -40.65 -74.15 56.84
CA GLU A 70 -41.52 -74.56 55.73
C GLU A 70 -42.16 -75.95 55.91
N LYS A 71 -41.65 -76.79 56.83
CA LYS A 71 -42.31 -78.05 57.18
C LYS A 71 -43.53 -77.84 58.07
N GLU A 72 -43.56 -76.77 58.85
CA GLU A 72 -44.61 -76.47 59.84
C GLU A 72 -45.54 -75.33 59.41
N PHE A 73 -45.06 -74.42 58.56
CA PHE A 73 -45.73 -73.17 58.19
C PHE A 73 -45.71 -72.90 56.69
N VAL A 74 -46.71 -72.15 56.22
CA VAL A 74 -46.78 -71.60 54.86
C VAL A 74 -46.49 -70.10 54.90
N PHE A 75 -45.68 -69.62 53.96
CA PHE A 75 -45.18 -68.25 53.91
C PHE A 75 -45.78 -67.42 52.76
N THR A 76 -45.89 -66.10 52.98
CA THR A 76 -46.09 -65.11 51.92
C THR A 76 -44.80 -64.82 51.14
N SER A 77 -44.85 -63.94 50.13
CA SER A 77 -43.65 -63.30 49.60
C SER A 77 -42.89 -62.54 50.71
N ALA A 78 -41.58 -62.38 50.54
CA ALA A 78 -40.75 -61.65 51.49
C ALA A 78 -41.25 -60.20 51.64
N ILE A 79 -41.48 -59.78 52.89
CA ILE A 79 -41.76 -58.38 53.24
C ILE A 79 -40.47 -57.60 53.42
N TYR A 80 -39.37 -58.28 53.77
CA TYR A 80 -38.04 -57.68 53.89
C TYR A 80 -36.94 -58.74 53.79
N TYR A 81 -35.71 -58.32 53.53
CA TYR A 81 -34.52 -59.18 53.62
C TYR A 81 -33.69 -58.75 54.82
N VAL A 82 -33.53 -59.65 55.78
CA VAL A 82 -32.82 -59.36 57.02
C VAL A 82 -31.52 -60.16 57.07
N HIS A 83 -30.46 -59.50 57.51
CA HIS A 83 -29.15 -60.10 57.76
C HIS A 83 -28.92 -60.28 59.25
N HIS A 84 -28.03 -61.20 59.61
CA HIS A 84 -27.50 -61.34 60.95
C HIS A 84 -26.06 -60.81 61.01
N SER A 85 -25.57 -60.49 62.20
CA SER A 85 -24.16 -60.19 62.41
C SER A 85 -23.71 -60.68 63.78
N ILE A 86 -22.40 -60.64 63.99
CA ILE A 86 -21.75 -60.97 65.25
C ILE A 86 -21.55 -59.67 66.02
N TYR A 87 -21.99 -59.66 67.27
CA TYR A 87 -21.89 -58.54 68.19
C TYR A 87 -21.01 -58.93 69.36
N ALA A 88 -20.17 -58.01 69.82
CA ALA A 88 -19.21 -58.26 70.88
C ALA A 88 -18.99 -57.00 71.71
N SER A 89 -18.35 -57.13 72.88
CA SER A 89 -17.86 -55.96 73.60
C SER A 89 -16.83 -55.20 72.73
N PRO A 90 -16.66 -53.87 72.89
CA PRO A 90 -15.66 -53.10 72.14
C PRO A 90 -14.23 -53.64 72.26
N GLU A 91 -13.90 -54.27 73.38
CA GLU A 91 -12.58 -54.85 73.67
C GLU A 91 -12.38 -56.24 73.04
N SER A 92 -13.46 -56.92 72.63
CA SER A 92 -13.39 -58.25 72.01
C SER A 92 -12.65 -58.20 70.65
N PRO A 93 -11.96 -59.27 70.22
CA PRO A 93 -11.34 -59.35 68.90
C PRO A 93 -12.34 -59.12 67.75
N ALA A 94 -11.86 -58.58 66.63
CA ALA A 94 -12.67 -58.50 65.41
C ALA A 94 -12.85 -59.90 64.82
N VAL A 95 -14.10 -60.30 64.61
CA VAL A 95 -14.48 -61.59 64.07
C VAL A 95 -15.37 -61.37 62.86
N PHE A 96 -15.09 -62.03 61.74
CA PHE A 96 -15.82 -61.84 60.48
C PHE A 96 -16.63 -63.07 60.08
N SER A 97 -16.53 -64.16 60.83
CA SER A 97 -17.20 -65.42 60.51
C SER A 97 -17.55 -66.18 61.79
N PRO A 98 -18.75 -66.78 61.90
CA PRO A 98 -19.13 -67.59 63.07
C PRO A 98 -18.18 -68.76 63.33
N TYR A 99 -17.50 -69.26 62.29
CA TYR A 99 -16.53 -70.35 62.37
C TYR A 99 -15.26 -69.99 63.14
N GLN A 100 -15.01 -68.70 63.39
CA GLN A 100 -13.83 -68.23 64.14
C GLN A 100 -14.06 -68.21 65.66
N LEU A 101 -15.28 -68.48 66.13
CA LEU A 101 -15.68 -68.34 67.53
C LEU A 101 -15.36 -69.58 68.40
N HIS A 102 -14.24 -70.26 68.15
CA HIS A 102 -13.86 -71.47 68.89
C HIS A 102 -13.84 -71.22 70.41
N ASP A 103 -14.47 -72.13 71.17
CA ASP A 103 -14.55 -72.12 72.64
C ASP A 103 -15.24 -70.89 73.27
N ALA A 104 -15.87 -70.03 72.47
CA ALA A 104 -16.63 -68.88 72.96
C ALA A 104 -18.04 -69.27 73.44
N THR A 105 -18.62 -68.46 74.32
CA THR A 105 -20.04 -68.49 74.66
C THR A 105 -20.79 -67.48 73.80
N VAL A 106 -21.70 -67.95 72.94
CA VAL A 106 -22.46 -67.10 72.02
C VAL A 106 -23.91 -67.00 72.48
N ALA A 107 -24.34 -65.78 72.82
CA ALA A 107 -25.72 -65.47 73.12
C ALA A 107 -26.58 -65.43 71.85
N VAL A 108 -27.69 -66.15 71.88
CA VAL A 108 -28.67 -66.17 70.80
C VAL A 108 -30.06 -66.25 71.40
N GLU A 109 -31.02 -65.64 70.72
CA GLU A 109 -32.43 -65.75 71.09
C GLU A 109 -32.93 -67.17 70.83
N GLU A 110 -33.57 -67.78 71.84
CA GLU A 110 -34.14 -69.12 71.77
C GLU A 110 -35.20 -69.20 70.65
N MET A 111 -35.29 -70.32 69.95
CA MET A 111 -36.15 -70.54 68.77
C MET A 111 -36.01 -69.52 67.61
N SER A 112 -35.01 -68.62 67.64
CA SER A 112 -34.71 -67.72 66.52
C SER A 112 -34.14 -68.46 65.31
N TYR A 113 -34.08 -67.77 64.16
CA TYR A 113 -33.43 -68.32 62.96
C TYR A 113 -31.94 -68.61 63.21
N ALA A 114 -31.25 -67.69 63.90
CA ALA A 114 -29.85 -67.88 64.26
C ALA A 114 -29.67 -69.12 65.14
N HIS A 115 -30.47 -69.30 66.19
CA HIS A 115 -30.39 -70.47 67.07
C HIS A 115 -30.50 -71.78 66.29
N GLN A 116 -31.50 -71.87 65.42
CA GLN A 116 -31.69 -73.03 64.57
C GLN A 116 -30.51 -73.24 63.61
N ARG A 117 -30.05 -72.17 62.95
CA ARG A 117 -28.96 -72.25 61.97
C ARG A 117 -27.65 -72.74 62.60
N ILE A 118 -27.38 -72.30 63.83
CA ILE A 118 -26.22 -72.72 64.60
C ILE A 118 -26.24 -74.23 64.86
N ILE A 119 -27.42 -74.78 65.24
CA ILE A 119 -27.59 -76.22 65.46
C ILE A 119 -27.42 -77.00 64.15
N GLU A 120 -28.02 -76.55 63.05
CA GLU A 120 -27.92 -77.20 61.73
C GLU A 120 -26.48 -77.24 61.19
N GLU A 121 -25.73 -76.16 61.34
CA GLU A 121 -24.35 -76.06 60.84
C GLU A 121 -23.32 -76.69 61.79
N GLY A 122 -23.70 -77.04 63.02
CA GLY A 122 -22.79 -77.64 64.00
C GLY A 122 -21.62 -76.72 64.36
N LEU A 123 -21.90 -75.43 64.60
CA LEU A 123 -20.86 -74.42 64.77
C LEU A 123 -20.04 -74.62 66.06
N PRO A 124 -18.75 -74.26 66.06
CA PRO A 124 -17.81 -74.71 67.09
C PRO A 124 -17.76 -73.82 68.34
N PHE A 125 -18.91 -73.57 68.98
CA PHE A 125 -19.01 -72.73 70.19
C PHE A 125 -20.14 -73.15 71.13
N SER A 126 -20.10 -72.67 72.38
CA SER A 126 -21.14 -72.94 73.38
C SER A 126 -22.30 -71.95 73.25
N LEU A 127 -23.54 -72.45 73.28
CA LEU A 127 -24.74 -71.64 73.14
C LEU A 127 -25.26 -71.12 74.49
N SER A 128 -25.54 -69.82 74.56
CA SER A 128 -26.30 -69.19 75.65
C SER A 128 -27.66 -68.75 75.12
N LEU A 129 -28.70 -69.54 75.42
CA LEU A 129 -30.07 -69.26 74.96
C LEU A 129 -30.70 -68.18 75.83
N GLN A 130 -31.30 -67.19 75.18
CA GLN A 130 -31.94 -66.04 75.82
C GLN A 130 -33.39 -65.89 75.33
N PRO A 131 -34.31 -65.38 76.18
CA PRO A 131 -35.73 -65.32 75.84
C PRO A 131 -36.08 -64.28 74.76
N ASN A 132 -35.22 -63.28 74.54
CA ASN A 132 -35.35 -62.30 73.47
C ASN A 132 -33.98 -61.67 73.09
N THR A 133 -33.96 -60.94 71.98
CA THR A 133 -32.78 -60.27 71.41
C THR A 133 -32.13 -59.26 72.38
N LEU A 134 -32.92 -58.54 73.19
CA LEU A 134 -32.39 -57.58 74.16
C LEU A 134 -31.64 -58.28 75.31
N GLU A 135 -32.17 -59.38 75.83
CA GLU A 135 -31.48 -60.16 76.87
C GLU A 135 -30.20 -60.84 76.32
N ALA A 136 -30.18 -61.22 75.04
CA ALA A 136 -28.96 -61.67 74.36
C ALA A 136 -27.88 -60.58 74.29
N LEU A 137 -28.25 -59.34 73.97
CA LEU A 137 -27.31 -58.22 74.00
C LEU A 137 -26.83 -57.90 75.41
N LYS A 138 -27.74 -57.87 76.39
CA LYS A 138 -27.37 -57.65 77.79
C LYS A 138 -26.42 -58.72 78.30
N ALA A 139 -26.60 -59.98 77.90
CA ALA A 139 -25.68 -61.06 78.26
C ALA A 139 -24.25 -60.76 77.79
N VAL A 140 -24.06 -60.18 76.59
CA VAL A 140 -22.75 -59.73 76.12
C VAL A 140 -22.26 -58.49 76.87
N ALA A 141 -23.13 -57.49 77.05
CA ALA A 141 -22.76 -56.24 77.74
C ALA A 141 -22.28 -56.47 79.18
N VAL A 142 -22.82 -57.46 79.88
CA VAL A 142 -22.43 -57.80 81.26
C VAL A 142 -21.43 -58.95 81.35
N GLY A 143 -20.90 -59.44 80.23
CA GLY A 143 -19.87 -60.49 80.18
C GLY A 143 -20.34 -61.91 80.52
N LYS A 144 -21.65 -62.19 80.45
CA LYS A 144 -22.21 -63.56 80.57
C LYS A 144 -22.09 -64.37 79.27
N ALA A 145 -21.87 -63.71 78.15
CA ALA A 145 -21.55 -64.30 76.85
C ALA A 145 -20.46 -63.46 76.17
N ASP A 146 -19.60 -64.08 75.38
CA ASP A 146 -18.48 -63.41 74.71
C ASP A 146 -18.94 -62.66 73.45
N TYR A 147 -19.91 -63.24 72.74
CA TYR A 147 -20.49 -62.72 71.51
C TYR A 147 -22.00 -62.93 71.49
N ALA A 148 -22.71 -62.18 70.67
CA ALA A 148 -24.10 -62.48 70.30
C ALA A 148 -24.23 -62.57 68.78
N LEU A 149 -25.09 -63.46 68.30
CA LEU A 149 -25.36 -63.62 66.87
C LEU A 149 -26.84 -63.32 66.62
N LEU A 150 -27.11 -62.12 66.10
CA LEU A 150 -28.46 -61.51 66.12
C LEU A 150 -28.76 -60.75 64.82
N ALA A 151 -30.04 -60.48 64.57
CA ALA A 151 -30.51 -59.77 63.38
C ALA A 151 -30.10 -58.29 63.39
N VAL A 152 -29.61 -57.79 62.26
CA VAL A 152 -28.91 -56.49 62.19
C VAL A 152 -29.78 -55.27 62.51
N PRO A 153 -30.90 -55.03 61.79
CA PRO A 153 -31.68 -53.82 62.04
C PRO A 153 -32.20 -53.76 63.48
N VAL A 154 -32.47 -54.93 64.06
CA VAL A 154 -32.97 -55.03 65.43
C VAL A 154 -31.91 -54.75 66.46
N THR A 155 -30.76 -55.37 66.27
CA THR A 155 -29.68 -55.27 67.23
C THR A 155 -29.12 -53.85 67.26
N ASP A 156 -28.90 -53.22 66.10
CA ASP A 156 -28.42 -51.84 66.01
C ASP A 156 -29.38 -50.86 66.72
N GLU A 157 -30.69 -51.06 66.53
CA GLU A 157 -31.73 -50.24 67.15
C GLU A 157 -31.76 -50.42 68.67
N LEU A 158 -31.64 -51.66 69.17
CA LEU A 158 -31.58 -51.96 70.60
C LEU A 158 -30.32 -51.44 71.26
N ILE A 159 -29.16 -51.57 70.61
CA ILE A 159 -27.88 -50.99 71.08
C ILE A 159 -28.04 -49.49 71.26
N ARG A 160 -28.60 -48.79 70.27
CA ARG A 160 -28.85 -47.35 70.33
C ARG A 160 -29.87 -46.97 71.40
N LYS A 161 -30.99 -47.70 71.49
CA LYS A 161 -32.10 -47.38 72.42
C LYS A 161 -31.70 -47.58 73.88
N HIS A 162 -30.83 -48.54 74.16
CA HIS A 162 -30.38 -48.89 75.51
C HIS A 162 -28.96 -48.41 75.84
N ASP A 163 -28.31 -47.66 74.94
CA ASP A 163 -26.95 -47.16 75.08
C ASP A 163 -25.94 -48.26 75.48
N LEU A 164 -26.03 -49.41 74.82
CA LEU A 164 -25.19 -50.56 75.12
C LEU A 164 -23.81 -50.39 74.50
N SER A 165 -22.76 -50.58 75.30
CA SER A 165 -21.38 -50.60 74.79
C SER A 165 -21.09 -51.95 74.12
N ILE A 166 -21.59 -52.12 72.90
CA ILE A 166 -21.46 -53.32 72.07
C ILE A 166 -21.10 -52.87 70.65
N LYS A 167 -20.13 -53.52 70.03
CA LYS A 167 -19.78 -53.31 68.61
C LYS A 167 -20.31 -54.43 67.74
N ARG A 168 -20.68 -54.09 66.51
CA ARG A 168 -21.02 -55.03 65.45
C ARG A 168 -19.79 -55.38 64.62
N SER A 169 -19.70 -56.61 64.14
CA SER A 169 -18.78 -57.01 63.07
C SER A 169 -19.21 -56.45 61.72
N ASP A 170 -18.26 -56.11 60.84
CA ASP A 170 -18.56 -55.69 59.46
C ASP A 170 -19.13 -56.81 58.58
N SER A 171 -19.17 -58.05 59.08
CA SER A 171 -19.75 -59.18 58.37
C SER A 171 -21.27 -59.23 58.47
N LEU A 172 -21.92 -59.15 57.31
CA LEU A 172 -23.34 -59.47 57.14
C LEU A 172 -23.49 -60.96 56.81
N LEU A 173 -24.15 -61.67 57.72
CA LEU A 173 -24.34 -63.11 57.68
C LEU A 173 -25.78 -63.45 57.32
N TRP A 174 -25.94 -64.60 56.66
CA TRP A 174 -27.24 -65.24 56.41
C TRP A 174 -28.37 -64.27 55.96
N PRO A 175 -28.23 -63.61 54.80
CA PRO A 175 -29.36 -62.90 54.19
C PRO A 175 -30.54 -63.86 54.01
N ARG A 176 -31.67 -63.53 54.61
CA ARG A 176 -32.87 -64.36 54.54
C ARG A 176 -34.12 -63.54 54.32
N GLU A 177 -35.05 -64.15 53.59
CA GLU A 177 -36.41 -63.66 53.44
C GLU A 177 -37.09 -63.65 54.80
N TYR A 178 -37.66 -62.50 55.16
CA TYR A 178 -38.52 -62.30 56.30
C TYR A 178 -39.93 -62.08 55.75
N GLY A 179 -40.92 -62.87 56.19
CA GLY A 179 -42.27 -62.92 55.61
C GLY A 179 -43.32 -63.37 56.60
N PHE A 180 -44.60 -63.19 56.27
CA PHE A 180 -45.70 -63.65 57.13
C PHE A 180 -45.85 -65.16 57.03
N ALA A 181 -45.87 -65.83 58.17
CA ALA A 181 -46.05 -67.27 58.29
C ALA A 181 -47.40 -67.60 58.93
N VAL A 182 -48.07 -68.62 58.41
CA VAL A 182 -49.30 -69.21 58.95
C VAL A 182 -49.13 -70.72 59.12
N ARG A 183 -49.93 -71.34 59.98
CA ARG A 183 -49.90 -72.80 60.18
C ARG A 183 -50.17 -73.56 58.88
N ALA A 184 -49.48 -74.66 58.65
CA ALA A 184 -49.54 -75.39 57.37
C ALA A 184 -50.94 -75.90 56.97
N ASP A 185 -51.86 -76.04 57.91
CA ASP A 185 -53.27 -76.40 57.66
C ASP A 185 -54.16 -75.20 57.25
N ARG A 186 -53.63 -73.96 57.25
CA ARG A 186 -54.33 -72.71 56.92
C ARG A 186 -53.89 -72.13 55.57
N VAL A 187 -53.82 -72.97 54.52
CA VAL A 187 -53.34 -72.56 53.18
C VAL A 187 -54.16 -71.41 52.60
N GLU A 188 -55.48 -71.41 52.79
CA GLU A 188 -56.36 -70.32 52.31
C GLU A 188 -56.01 -68.96 52.92
N LEU A 189 -55.61 -68.93 54.21
CA LEU A 189 -55.17 -67.72 54.87
C LEU A 189 -53.82 -67.23 54.30
N ALA A 190 -52.93 -68.15 53.95
CA ALA A 190 -51.65 -67.80 53.33
C ALA A 190 -51.82 -67.15 51.95
N GLU A 191 -52.70 -67.70 51.11
CA GLU A 191 -53.01 -67.11 49.80
C GLU A 191 -53.70 -65.76 49.95
N TRP A 192 -54.66 -65.64 50.87
CA TRP A 192 -55.30 -64.37 51.19
C TRP A 192 -54.28 -63.30 51.62
N LEU A 193 -53.31 -63.65 52.47
CA LEU A 193 -52.25 -62.73 52.87
C LEU A 193 -51.34 -62.35 51.70
N ARG A 194 -51.03 -63.29 50.80
CA ARG A 194 -50.18 -63.04 49.62
C ARG A 194 -50.86 -62.06 48.66
N GLU A 195 -52.14 -62.25 48.38
CA GLU A 195 -52.93 -61.36 47.52
C GLU A 195 -53.02 -59.95 48.12
N ASN A 196 -53.34 -59.84 49.41
CA ASN A 196 -53.51 -58.55 50.07
C ASN A 196 -52.17 -57.82 50.31
N LEU A 197 -51.09 -58.56 50.53
CA LEU A 197 -49.73 -58.00 50.54
C LEU A 197 -49.34 -57.47 49.15
N ALA A 198 -49.60 -58.24 48.09
CA ALA A 198 -49.35 -57.79 46.72
C ALA A 198 -50.16 -56.53 46.37
N MET A 199 -51.41 -56.42 46.81
CA MET A 199 -52.21 -55.20 46.65
C MET A 199 -51.63 -54.00 47.41
N THR A 200 -51.22 -54.21 48.66
CA THR A 200 -50.55 -53.16 49.48
C THR A 200 -49.22 -52.70 48.88
N ILE A 201 -48.53 -53.57 48.14
CA ILE A 201 -47.33 -53.20 47.39
C ILE A 201 -47.70 -52.42 46.12
N ALA A 202 -48.68 -52.91 45.36
CA ALA A 202 -49.08 -52.32 44.09
C ALA A 202 -49.69 -50.92 44.22
N ASP A 203 -50.40 -50.64 45.32
CA ASP A 203 -51.00 -49.33 45.58
C ASP A 203 -50.03 -48.30 46.19
N GLY A 204 -48.78 -48.70 46.44
CA GLY A 204 -47.72 -47.82 46.94
C GLY A 204 -47.68 -47.67 48.46
N ARG A 205 -48.66 -48.17 49.23
CA ARG A 205 -48.64 -48.05 50.70
C ARG A 205 -47.45 -48.76 51.32
N TYR A 206 -47.03 -49.91 50.79
CA TYR A 206 -45.78 -50.55 51.22
C TYR A 206 -44.57 -49.63 51.01
N GLY A 207 -44.50 -48.93 49.86
CA GLY A 207 -43.42 -48.00 49.56
C GLY A 207 -43.37 -46.82 50.51
N GLU A 208 -44.53 -46.21 50.81
CA GLU A 208 -44.65 -45.11 51.77
C GLU A 208 -44.25 -45.55 53.19
N LEU A 209 -44.72 -46.72 53.64
CA LEU A 209 -44.30 -47.30 54.92
C LEU A 209 -42.80 -47.59 54.92
N TYR A 210 -42.27 -48.16 53.83
CA TYR A 210 -40.86 -48.47 53.73
C TYR A 210 -40.00 -47.21 53.81
N GLU A 211 -40.34 -46.14 53.08
CA GLU A 211 -39.64 -44.85 53.14
C GLU A 211 -39.70 -44.22 54.54
N ALA A 212 -40.86 -44.26 55.20
CA ALA A 212 -41.03 -43.74 56.56
C ALA A 212 -40.13 -44.45 57.58
N TRP A 213 -39.91 -45.76 57.39
CA TRP A 213 -39.09 -46.59 58.26
C TRP A 213 -37.65 -46.82 57.75
N GLU A 214 -37.31 -46.37 56.54
CA GLU A 214 -36.07 -46.71 55.83
C GLU A 214 -34.81 -46.38 56.64
N ALA A 215 -34.77 -45.18 57.23
CA ALA A 215 -33.63 -44.72 58.02
C ALA A 215 -33.36 -45.62 59.23
N ARG A 216 -34.40 -46.24 59.80
CA ARG A 216 -34.28 -47.17 60.93
C ARG A 216 -34.00 -48.60 60.46
N LEU A 217 -34.59 -49.03 59.33
CA LEU A 217 -34.41 -50.37 58.77
C LEU A 217 -33.01 -50.59 58.18
N LYS A 218 -32.42 -49.58 57.52
CA LYS A 218 -31.09 -49.69 56.88
C LYS A 218 -29.91 -49.48 57.85
N GLY A 219 -30.12 -48.77 58.96
CA GLY A 219 -29.05 -48.34 59.87
C GLY A 219 -28.09 -47.30 59.24
N GLN A 220 -27.69 -46.25 59.97
CA GLN A 220 -26.80 -45.21 59.45
C GLN A 220 -25.33 -45.63 59.48
N HIS A 221 -24.73 -45.97 58.33
CA HIS A 221 -23.27 -45.98 58.14
C HIS A 221 -22.88 -45.61 56.69
N GLU A 222 -23.02 -44.33 56.31
CA GLU A 222 -22.33 -43.80 55.11
C GLU A 222 -21.03 -43.09 55.53
N THR A 223 -19.87 -43.61 55.11
CA THR A 223 -18.56 -42.99 55.39
C THR A 223 -18.26 -41.82 54.45
N LEU A 224 -17.61 -40.76 54.97
CA LEU A 224 -17.20 -39.53 54.27
C LEU A 224 -16.51 -39.77 52.91
N LEU A 225 -15.74 -40.85 52.77
CA LEU A 225 -14.96 -41.20 51.57
C LEU A 225 -15.84 -41.47 50.34
N LEU A 226 -17.01 -42.07 50.52
CA LEU A 226 -17.93 -42.36 49.41
C LEU A 226 -18.51 -41.07 48.82
N ARG A 227 -18.88 -40.10 49.68
CA ARG A 227 -19.37 -38.78 49.24
C ARG A 227 -18.29 -37.98 48.50
N LEU A 228 -17.04 -38.09 48.93
CA LEU A 228 -15.91 -37.43 48.26
C LEU A 228 -15.65 -37.99 46.85
N ARG A 229 -15.75 -39.32 46.68
CA ARG A 229 -15.60 -39.97 45.37
C ARG A 229 -16.63 -39.45 44.37
N ASP A 230 -17.89 -39.40 44.77
CA ASP A 230 -18.97 -39.03 43.87
C ASP A 230 -18.92 -37.53 43.51
N ALA A 231 -18.47 -36.67 44.45
CA ALA A 231 -18.19 -35.26 44.16
C ALA A 231 -17.04 -35.08 43.14
N LEU A 232 -15.97 -35.88 43.25
CA LEU A 232 -14.82 -35.82 42.34
C LEU A 232 -15.19 -36.16 40.89
N VAL A 233 -16.09 -37.14 40.68
CA VAL A 233 -16.55 -37.54 39.33
C VAL A 233 -17.24 -36.39 38.60
N VAL A 234 -17.88 -35.46 39.31
CA VAL A 234 -18.54 -34.29 38.72
C VAL A 234 -17.59 -33.09 38.60
N ILE A 235 -16.76 -32.85 39.62
CA ILE A 235 -15.89 -31.66 39.66
C ILE A 235 -14.79 -31.74 38.59
N VAL A 236 -14.19 -32.91 38.37
CA VAL A 236 -13.05 -33.05 37.45
C VAL A 236 -13.43 -32.74 35.98
N PRO A 237 -14.53 -33.27 35.41
CA PRO A 237 -14.96 -32.91 34.06
C PRO A 237 -15.32 -31.43 33.91
N VAL A 238 -16.00 -30.84 34.90
CA VAL A 238 -16.37 -29.42 34.89
C VAL A 238 -15.11 -28.54 34.89
N PHE A 239 -14.11 -28.89 35.71
CA PHE A 239 -12.84 -28.17 35.74
C PHE A 239 -12.07 -28.31 34.43
N LEU A 240 -12.03 -29.50 33.82
CA LEU A 240 -11.41 -29.71 32.50
C LEU A 240 -12.08 -28.89 31.40
N LEU A 241 -13.42 -28.83 31.38
CA LEU A 241 -14.16 -28.01 30.43
C LEU A 241 -13.87 -26.51 30.62
N MET A 242 -13.83 -26.03 31.86
CA MET A 242 -13.46 -24.64 32.17
C MET A 242 -12.02 -24.33 31.72
N ALA A 243 -11.07 -25.23 31.96
CA ALA A 243 -9.68 -25.06 31.54
C ALA A 243 -9.54 -25.00 30.01
N LEU A 244 -10.26 -25.87 29.28
CA LEU A 244 -10.30 -25.85 27.81
C LEU A 244 -10.92 -24.55 27.28
N ALA A 245 -12.03 -24.09 27.87
CA ALA A 245 -12.65 -22.83 27.50
C ALA A 245 -11.73 -21.63 27.78
N ALA A 246 -11.02 -21.62 28.91
CA ALA A 246 -10.03 -20.59 29.23
C ALA A 246 -8.85 -20.61 28.26
N LEU A 247 -8.34 -21.79 27.89
CA LEU A 247 -7.27 -21.94 26.91
C LEU A 247 -7.73 -21.42 25.54
N TRP A 248 -8.93 -21.77 25.10
CA TRP A 248 -9.51 -21.30 23.84
C TRP A 248 -9.74 -19.78 23.84
N ALA A 249 -10.23 -19.21 24.95
CA ALA A 249 -10.37 -17.77 25.09
C ALA A 249 -9.00 -17.06 25.07
N TRP A 250 -7.98 -17.65 25.69
CA TRP A 250 -6.62 -17.12 25.67
C TRP A 250 -6.01 -17.16 24.26
N THR A 251 -6.12 -18.28 23.55
CA THR A 251 -5.61 -18.38 22.16
C THR A 251 -6.35 -17.42 21.23
N LEU A 252 -7.67 -17.32 21.33
CA LEU A 252 -8.47 -16.38 20.54
C LEU A 252 -8.06 -14.94 20.80
N ARG A 253 -7.93 -14.52 22.07
CA ARG A 253 -7.48 -13.16 22.44
C ARG A 253 -6.07 -12.88 21.92
N ARG A 254 -5.17 -13.86 21.97
CA ARG A 254 -3.80 -13.74 21.45
C ARG A 254 -3.81 -13.55 19.93
N THR A 255 -4.54 -14.39 19.20
CA THR A 255 -4.66 -14.30 17.73
C THR A 255 -5.28 -12.98 17.31
N VAL A 256 -6.36 -12.55 17.97
CA VAL A 256 -6.98 -11.25 17.72
C VAL A 256 -5.97 -10.13 17.94
N ARG A 257 -5.26 -10.08 19.08
CA ARG A 257 -4.26 -9.04 19.34
C ARG A 257 -3.17 -8.96 18.26
N VAL A 258 -2.62 -10.11 17.84
CA VAL A 258 -1.59 -10.15 16.80
C VAL A 258 -2.15 -9.64 15.46
N ARG A 259 -3.31 -10.16 15.03
CA ARG A 259 -3.95 -9.71 13.78
C ARG A 259 -4.36 -8.25 13.79
N THR A 260 -4.82 -7.74 14.94
CA THR A 260 -5.20 -6.33 15.08
C THR A 260 -3.98 -5.44 14.97
N ALA A 261 -2.84 -5.84 15.57
CA ALA A 261 -1.58 -5.11 15.46
C ALA A 261 -1.02 -5.14 14.02
N GLU A 262 -1.07 -6.29 13.34
CA GLU A 262 -0.69 -6.42 11.93
C GLU A 262 -1.53 -5.49 11.04
N LEU A 263 -2.86 -5.54 11.16
CA LEU A 263 -3.77 -4.69 10.38
C LEU A 263 -3.58 -3.20 10.66
N GLN A 264 -3.35 -2.81 11.91
CA GLN A 264 -3.07 -1.41 12.25
C GLN A 264 -1.75 -0.93 11.65
N SER A 265 -0.72 -1.80 11.63
CA SER A 265 0.55 -1.48 10.98
C SER A 265 0.39 -1.33 9.47
N GLU A 266 -0.36 -2.25 8.84
CA GLU A 266 -0.63 -2.22 7.40
C GLU A 266 -1.45 -1.00 6.99
N LEU A 267 -2.49 -0.64 7.75
CA LEU A 267 -3.26 0.58 7.54
C LEU A 267 -2.38 1.83 7.65
N LYS A 268 -1.55 1.94 8.68
CA LYS A 268 -0.61 3.07 8.81
C LYS A 268 0.38 3.15 7.64
N HIS A 269 0.92 2.01 7.20
CA HIS A 269 1.82 1.98 6.04
C HIS A 269 1.10 2.39 4.77
N ARG A 270 -0.15 1.97 4.59
CA ARG A 270 -0.97 2.33 3.44
C ARG A 270 -1.34 3.81 3.46
N GLU A 271 -1.80 4.34 4.59
CA GLU A 271 -2.11 5.76 4.76
C GLU A 271 -0.87 6.63 4.47
N ALA A 272 0.29 6.29 5.05
CA ALA A 272 1.54 7.00 4.79
C ALA A 272 1.98 6.89 3.31
N ALA A 273 1.75 5.74 2.67
CA ALA A 273 2.03 5.56 1.24
C ALA A 273 1.07 6.36 0.36
N GLU A 274 -0.21 6.42 0.69
CA GLU A 274 -1.23 7.22 -0.01
C GLU A 274 -0.95 8.72 0.14
N GLU A 275 -0.58 9.19 1.33
CA GLU A 275 -0.13 10.57 1.56
C GLU A 275 1.15 10.90 0.78
N ALA A 276 2.14 10.01 0.80
CA ALA A 276 3.38 10.20 0.05
C ALA A 276 3.14 10.22 -1.47
N LEU A 277 2.24 9.37 -1.97
CA LEU A 277 1.82 9.36 -3.38
C LEU A 277 1.06 10.63 -3.75
N SER A 278 0.13 11.08 -2.92
CA SER A 278 -0.62 12.32 -3.12
C SER A 278 0.30 13.55 -3.12
N PHE A 279 1.28 13.57 -2.19
CA PHE A 279 2.29 14.61 -2.15
C PHE A 279 3.16 14.59 -3.40
N ALA A 280 3.71 13.43 -3.79
CA ALA A 280 4.57 13.28 -4.96
C ALA A 280 3.83 13.53 -6.30
N ALA A 281 2.53 13.26 -6.35
CA ALA A 281 1.70 13.57 -7.51
C ALA A 281 1.51 15.07 -7.71
N ASN A 282 1.62 15.87 -6.64
CA ASN A 282 1.28 17.30 -6.64
C ASN A 282 2.48 18.22 -6.34
N HIS A 283 3.58 17.68 -5.84
CA HIS A 283 4.78 18.43 -5.44
C HIS A 283 6.04 17.75 -5.97
N ASN A 284 7.03 18.56 -6.31
CA ASN A 284 8.35 18.08 -6.62
C ASN A 284 9.04 17.66 -5.32
N THR A 285 9.49 16.41 -5.24
CA THR A 285 10.10 15.83 -4.04
C THR A 285 11.40 16.51 -3.63
N ARG A 286 12.10 17.17 -4.56
CA ARG A 286 13.38 17.83 -4.32
C ARG A 286 13.22 19.25 -3.81
N SER A 287 12.28 20.02 -4.35
CA SER A 287 12.04 21.42 -3.94
C SER A 287 10.95 21.56 -2.88
N SER A 288 10.11 20.52 -2.70
CA SER A 288 8.87 20.54 -1.92
C SER A 288 7.86 21.59 -2.39
N LEU A 289 8.01 22.11 -3.60
CA LEU A 289 7.10 23.06 -4.23
C LEU A 289 6.07 22.32 -5.11
N PRO A 290 4.84 22.84 -5.25
CA PRO A 290 3.86 22.34 -6.20
C PRO A 290 4.42 22.12 -7.60
N LEU A 291 4.09 21.00 -8.24
CA LEU A 291 4.34 20.77 -9.65
C LEU A 291 3.47 21.70 -10.51
N SER A 292 3.83 21.88 -11.78
CA SER A 292 3.17 22.83 -12.68
C SER A 292 1.64 22.69 -12.70
N HIS A 293 1.08 21.49 -12.80
CA HIS A 293 -0.38 21.30 -12.81
C HIS A 293 -1.05 21.70 -11.48
N HIS A 294 -0.42 21.41 -10.35
CA HIS A 294 -0.97 21.75 -9.03
C HIS A 294 -0.83 23.25 -8.75
N PHE A 295 0.29 23.85 -9.12
CA PHE A 295 0.47 25.31 -9.11
C PHE A 295 -0.65 26.02 -9.87
N MET A 296 -0.97 25.55 -11.08
CA MET A 296 -2.03 26.13 -11.91
C MET A 296 -3.40 26.07 -11.25
N ALA A 297 -3.74 24.93 -10.65
CA ALA A 297 -4.99 24.76 -9.92
C ALA A 297 -5.09 25.73 -8.73
N LEU A 298 -4.01 25.88 -7.95
CA LEU A 298 -3.93 26.83 -6.84
C LEU A 298 -4.07 28.28 -7.31
N VAL A 299 -3.45 28.65 -8.44
CA VAL A 299 -3.59 29.99 -9.02
C VAL A 299 -5.03 30.24 -9.48
N ASP A 300 -5.65 29.31 -10.23
CA ASP A 300 -7.04 29.46 -10.67
C ASP A 300 -8.03 29.55 -9.49
N GLU A 301 -7.76 28.86 -8.38
CA GLU A 301 -8.52 29.02 -7.13
C GLU A 301 -8.35 30.42 -6.53
N ARG A 302 -7.12 30.96 -6.52
CA ARG A 302 -6.87 32.33 -6.04
C ARG A 302 -7.49 33.38 -6.94
N LEU A 303 -7.42 33.21 -8.25
CA LEU A 303 -8.02 34.12 -9.23
C LEU A 303 -9.54 34.23 -9.05
N ARG A 304 -10.23 33.12 -8.70
CA ARG A 304 -11.66 33.12 -8.38
C ARG A 304 -12.03 34.00 -7.18
N HIS A 305 -11.09 34.25 -6.28
CA HIS A 305 -11.28 35.07 -5.08
C HIS A 305 -10.60 36.45 -5.17
N CYS A 306 -9.92 36.74 -6.29
CA CYS A 306 -9.33 38.05 -6.53
C CYS A 306 -10.40 39.03 -7.03
N ASN A 307 -10.35 40.28 -6.55
CA ASN A 307 -11.18 41.36 -7.04
C ASN A 307 -10.37 42.21 -8.04
N GLU A 308 -11.00 42.78 -9.07
CA GLU A 308 -10.29 43.55 -10.13
C GLU A 308 -9.48 44.75 -9.58
N ASP A 309 -9.84 45.25 -8.39
CA ASP A 309 -9.12 46.29 -7.67
C ASP A 309 -7.73 45.86 -7.16
N ARG A 310 -7.47 44.55 -7.03
CA ARG A 310 -6.17 43.99 -6.62
C ARG A 310 -5.45 43.37 -7.81
N GLN A 311 -4.50 44.10 -8.36
CA GLN A 311 -3.66 43.58 -9.44
C GLN A 311 -2.72 42.49 -8.92
N ALA A 312 -2.69 41.37 -9.62
CA ALA A 312 -1.79 40.26 -9.34
C ALA A 312 -0.79 40.07 -10.48
N GLU A 313 0.29 39.38 -10.20
CA GLU A 313 1.38 39.14 -11.14
C GLU A 313 1.80 37.68 -11.05
N LEU A 314 1.82 37.02 -12.21
CA LEU A 314 2.44 35.72 -12.38
C LEU A 314 3.84 35.92 -12.93
N ARG A 315 4.80 35.28 -12.28
CA ARG A 315 6.24 35.38 -12.54
C ARG A 315 6.78 33.99 -12.82
N ILE A 316 7.65 33.88 -13.82
CA ILE A 316 8.42 32.66 -14.10
C ILE A 316 9.89 33.02 -14.07
N LEU A 317 10.68 32.21 -13.38
CA LEU A 317 12.10 32.40 -13.13
C LEU A 317 12.84 31.15 -13.56
N GLU A 318 14.01 31.32 -14.15
CA GLU A 318 14.92 30.21 -14.41
C GLU A 318 16.30 30.50 -13.81
N LEU A 319 16.84 29.49 -13.14
CA LEU A 319 18.25 29.42 -12.77
C LEU A 319 19.07 28.95 -13.98
N THR A 320 19.58 29.90 -14.79
CA THR A 320 20.21 29.61 -16.09
C THR A 320 21.53 28.86 -15.98
N ASP A 321 22.20 28.96 -14.83
CA ASP A 321 23.52 28.38 -14.60
C ASP A 321 23.49 26.92 -14.15
N LEU A 322 22.32 26.36 -13.86
CA LEU A 322 22.18 25.00 -13.34
C LEU A 322 22.82 23.92 -14.25
N PRO A 323 22.68 23.97 -15.60
CA PRO A 323 23.38 23.03 -16.47
C PRO A 323 24.91 23.17 -16.43
N ARG A 324 25.42 24.40 -16.26
CA ARG A 324 26.86 24.66 -16.11
C ARG A 324 27.38 24.08 -14.80
N ILE A 325 26.69 24.34 -13.69
CA ILE A 325 27.03 23.78 -12.36
C ILE A 325 27.05 22.25 -12.41
N SER A 326 26.04 21.64 -13.05
CA SER A 326 25.97 20.17 -13.19
C SER A 326 27.14 19.58 -13.98
N ARG A 327 27.53 20.20 -15.11
CA ARG A 327 28.67 19.74 -15.92
C ARG A 327 30.02 19.92 -15.23
N THR A 328 30.19 20.99 -14.45
CA THR A 328 31.48 21.33 -13.83
C THR A 328 31.69 20.66 -12.47
N PHE A 329 30.67 20.61 -11.62
CA PHE A 329 30.77 20.16 -10.22
C PHE A 329 29.96 18.88 -9.92
N GLY A 330 29.26 18.34 -10.91
CA GLY A 330 28.47 17.12 -10.80
C GLY A 330 27.03 17.35 -10.32
N TYR A 331 26.20 16.32 -10.51
CA TYR A 331 24.77 16.38 -10.23
C TYR A 331 24.42 16.62 -8.76
N GLU A 332 25.20 16.09 -7.82
CA GLU A 332 24.90 16.23 -6.39
C GLU A 332 25.02 17.69 -5.91
N VAL A 333 26.05 18.41 -6.38
CA VAL A 333 26.25 19.84 -6.07
C VAL A 333 25.15 20.68 -6.71
N ALA A 334 24.79 20.39 -7.97
CA ALA A 334 23.69 21.06 -8.65
C ALA A 334 22.34 20.84 -7.94
N ASP A 335 22.09 19.63 -7.43
CA ASP A 335 20.86 19.31 -6.70
C ASP A 335 20.75 20.07 -5.37
N LYS A 336 21.85 20.15 -4.61
CA LYS A 336 21.92 20.97 -3.38
C LYS A 336 21.73 22.45 -3.67
N ALA A 337 22.33 22.95 -4.75
CA ALA A 337 22.16 24.34 -5.17
C ALA A 337 20.69 24.64 -5.55
N LEU A 338 20.06 23.73 -6.29
CA LEU A 338 18.64 23.81 -6.65
C LEU A 338 17.75 23.78 -5.40
N HIS A 339 18.02 22.88 -4.46
CA HIS A 339 17.28 22.78 -3.20
C HIS A 339 17.37 24.07 -2.37
N SER A 340 18.57 24.65 -2.26
CA SER A 340 18.77 25.93 -1.58
C SER A 340 18.02 27.07 -2.28
N PHE A 341 18.05 27.11 -3.61
CA PHE A 341 17.31 28.12 -4.38
C PHE A 341 15.79 27.98 -4.20
N ALA A 342 15.26 26.75 -4.30
CA ALA A 342 13.86 26.45 -4.04
C ALA A 342 13.42 26.84 -2.62
N GLY A 343 14.29 26.64 -1.63
CA GLY A 343 14.06 27.09 -0.25
C GLY A 343 13.83 28.61 -0.17
N ARG A 344 14.60 29.41 -0.92
CA ARG A 344 14.43 30.86 -1.00
C ARG A 344 13.12 31.25 -1.69
N VAL A 345 12.81 30.61 -2.82
CA VAL A 345 11.53 30.80 -3.53
C VAL A 345 10.33 30.51 -2.60
N ARG A 346 10.43 29.50 -1.74
CA ARG A 346 9.39 29.16 -0.76
C ARG A 346 9.28 30.17 0.39
N SER A 347 10.42 30.72 0.84
CA SER A 347 10.48 31.62 1.99
C SER A 347 10.05 33.06 1.70
N ALA A 348 10.04 33.46 0.44
CA ALA A 348 9.63 34.80 0.07
C ALA A 348 8.10 34.94 0.07
N ASP A 349 7.63 36.14 0.44
CA ASP A 349 6.21 36.46 0.68
C ASP A 349 5.38 36.43 -0.62
N TYR A 350 4.93 35.24 -1.02
CA TYR A 350 4.16 34.98 -2.23
C TYR A 350 2.84 34.26 -1.92
N ALA A 351 1.82 34.43 -2.79
CA ALA A 351 0.53 33.78 -2.61
C ALA A 351 0.57 32.29 -2.99
N VAL A 352 1.32 31.96 -4.05
CA VAL A 352 1.57 30.58 -4.53
C VAL A 352 2.95 30.54 -5.18
N ALA A 353 3.73 29.48 -4.94
CA ALA A 353 4.96 29.19 -5.67
C ALA A 353 4.93 27.74 -6.20
N GLY A 354 5.62 27.46 -7.30
CA GLY A 354 5.66 26.16 -7.95
C GLY A 354 6.99 25.89 -8.64
N ASP A 355 7.30 24.62 -8.83
CA ASP A 355 8.51 24.13 -9.51
C ASP A 355 8.09 23.45 -10.81
N PHE A 356 8.55 24.01 -11.93
CA PHE A 356 8.23 23.58 -13.29
C PHE A 356 9.32 22.64 -13.84
N GLY A 357 10.31 22.32 -13.03
CA GLY A 357 11.43 21.45 -13.35
C GLY A 357 12.59 22.19 -14.01
N ARG A 358 13.75 21.52 -14.05
CA ARG A 358 14.97 22.00 -14.73
C ARG A 358 15.46 23.39 -14.29
N GLY A 359 15.18 23.78 -13.04
CA GLY A 359 15.54 25.08 -12.50
C GLY A 359 14.56 26.21 -12.83
N VAL A 360 13.38 25.87 -13.36
CA VAL A 360 12.29 26.82 -13.64
C VAL A 360 11.29 26.83 -12.49
N PHE A 361 10.97 28.01 -12.00
CA PHE A 361 10.05 28.25 -10.88
C PHE A 361 8.98 29.26 -11.26
N ALA A 362 7.75 29.03 -10.83
CA ALA A 362 6.65 29.95 -11.03
C ALA A 362 6.18 30.52 -9.69
N ILE A 363 5.80 31.79 -9.69
CA ILE A 363 5.36 32.52 -8.51
C ILE A 363 4.13 33.35 -8.88
N PHE A 364 3.09 33.25 -8.06
CA PHE A 364 1.92 34.11 -8.14
C PHE A 364 1.83 34.95 -6.87
N ALA A 365 1.77 36.28 -7.02
CA ALA A 365 1.76 37.21 -5.91
C ALA A 365 0.96 38.48 -6.26
N GLU A 366 0.61 39.26 -5.24
CA GLU A 366 0.09 40.61 -5.47
C GLU A 366 1.15 41.47 -6.18
N ARG A 367 0.71 42.34 -7.10
CA ARG A 367 1.59 43.22 -7.87
C ARG A 367 2.25 44.24 -6.92
N ARG A 368 3.56 44.12 -6.71
CA ARG A 368 4.41 45.06 -5.96
C ARG A 368 5.67 45.38 -6.76
N SER A 369 6.35 46.48 -6.42
CA SER A 369 7.58 46.92 -7.12
C SER A 369 8.64 45.80 -7.17
N THR A 370 9.20 45.56 -8.36
CA THR A 370 10.09 44.45 -8.69
C THR A 370 11.46 44.48 -8.00
N LYS A 371 11.89 45.63 -7.46
CA LYS A 371 13.29 45.84 -7.03
C LYS A 371 13.70 45.11 -5.75
N GLY A 372 12.77 44.66 -4.91
CA GLY A 372 13.11 44.04 -3.61
C GLY A 372 13.30 42.52 -3.67
N TRP A 373 12.46 41.81 -4.42
CA TRP A 373 12.39 40.35 -4.33
C TRP A 373 13.39 39.64 -5.24
N PHE A 374 13.68 40.21 -6.43
CA PHE A 374 14.63 39.63 -7.37
C PHE A 374 16.06 39.65 -6.79
N ALA A 375 16.38 40.68 -5.99
CA ALA A 375 17.65 40.78 -5.28
C ALA A 375 17.86 39.64 -4.25
N VAL A 376 16.81 39.26 -3.51
CA VAL A 376 16.85 38.17 -2.53
C VAL A 376 17.11 36.81 -3.20
N LEU A 377 16.50 36.59 -4.37
CA LEU A 377 16.74 35.36 -5.14
C LEU A 377 18.12 35.35 -5.82
N ALA A 378 18.68 36.54 -6.10
CA ALA A 378 20.01 36.69 -6.68
C ALA A 378 21.16 36.55 -5.67
N GLU A 379 20.88 36.41 -4.36
CA GLU A 379 21.94 36.20 -3.36
C GLU A 379 22.73 34.91 -3.63
N PRO A 380 24.02 34.84 -3.20
CA PRO A 380 24.85 33.67 -3.41
C PRO A 380 24.27 32.39 -2.79
N ILE A 381 24.40 31.26 -3.50
CA ILE A 381 24.05 29.92 -3.04
C ILE A 381 25.31 29.25 -2.50
N ILE A 382 25.28 28.86 -1.23
CA ILE A 382 26.40 28.18 -0.57
C ILE A 382 26.13 26.67 -0.54
N VAL A 383 27.03 25.87 -1.12
CA VAL A 383 26.98 24.39 -1.07
C VAL A 383 28.33 23.86 -0.60
N GLY A 384 28.42 23.50 0.68
CA GLY A 384 29.70 23.16 1.30
C GLY A 384 30.61 24.40 1.34
N ASP A 385 31.82 24.29 0.78
CA ASP A 385 32.79 25.39 0.68
C ASP A 385 32.67 26.18 -0.65
N LEU A 386 31.70 25.85 -1.50
CA LEU A 386 31.49 26.50 -2.80
C LEU A 386 30.40 27.57 -2.70
N GLU A 387 30.67 28.73 -3.31
CA GLU A 387 29.74 29.85 -3.41
C GLU A 387 29.39 30.11 -4.88
N PHE A 388 28.09 30.02 -5.21
CA PHE A 388 27.58 30.24 -6.55
C PHE A 388 26.74 31.50 -6.61
N HIS A 389 27.06 32.41 -7.52
CA HIS A 389 26.20 33.56 -7.83
C HIS A 389 25.17 33.14 -8.87
N PRO A 390 23.87 33.03 -8.53
CA PRO A 390 22.87 32.54 -9.45
C PRO A 390 22.62 33.54 -10.58
N SER A 391 22.85 33.14 -11.83
CA SER A 391 22.32 33.87 -12.99
C SER A 391 20.85 33.52 -13.17
N LEU A 392 20.00 34.55 -13.23
CA LEU A 392 18.55 34.43 -13.30
C LEU A 392 18.03 35.13 -14.55
N ALA A 393 17.14 34.43 -15.27
CA ALA A 393 16.28 35.01 -16.29
C ALA A 393 14.83 34.89 -15.82
N GLY A 394 13.99 35.87 -16.15
CA GLY A 394 12.62 35.88 -15.68
C GLY A 394 11.63 36.61 -16.58
N GLY A 395 10.39 36.17 -16.50
CA GLY A 395 9.25 36.70 -17.24
C GLY A 395 8.06 36.93 -16.34
N SER A 396 7.24 37.96 -16.62
CA SER A 396 6.00 38.19 -15.85
C SER A 396 4.80 38.55 -16.71
N ALA A 397 3.61 38.10 -16.31
CA ALA A 397 2.32 38.49 -16.89
C ALA A 397 1.38 38.99 -15.77
N TYR A 398 0.61 40.03 -16.05
CA TYR A 398 -0.23 40.69 -15.05
C TYR A 398 -1.69 40.26 -15.19
N TRP A 399 -2.33 40.01 -14.06
CA TRP A 399 -3.77 39.81 -14.01
C TRP A 399 -4.47 41.14 -13.65
N PRO A 400 -5.62 41.47 -14.27
CA PRO A 400 -6.32 40.72 -15.32
C PRO A 400 -5.89 41.04 -16.77
N GLY A 401 -5.04 42.04 -16.97
CA GLY A 401 -4.75 42.60 -18.31
C GLY A 401 -4.10 41.61 -19.29
N ASP A 402 -3.20 40.77 -18.80
CA ASP A 402 -2.46 39.78 -19.57
C ASP A 402 -3.07 38.38 -19.44
N GLY A 403 -4.29 38.22 -18.92
CA GLY A 403 -5.00 36.94 -18.90
C GLY A 403 -5.90 36.77 -17.69
N THR A 404 -6.93 35.92 -17.82
CA THR A 404 -7.94 35.67 -16.77
C THR A 404 -7.90 34.26 -16.19
N SER A 405 -6.98 33.41 -16.66
CA SER A 405 -6.71 32.07 -16.11
C SER A 405 -5.22 31.83 -15.92
N ALA A 406 -4.87 30.90 -15.03
CA ALA A 406 -3.49 30.51 -14.77
C ALA A 406 -2.78 30.07 -16.06
N VAL A 407 -3.48 29.32 -16.93
CA VAL A 407 -2.98 28.90 -18.26
C VAL A 407 -2.53 30.07 -19.12
N GLN A 408 -3.35 31.12 -19.22
CA GLN A 408 -3.00 32.29 -20.04
C GLN A 408 -1.83 33.06 -19.45
N LEU A 409 -1.84 33.26 -18.13
CA LEU A 409 -0.80 34.01 -17.42
C LEU A 409 0.56 33.30 -17.48
N VAL A 410 0.61 31.98 -17.25
CA VAL A 410 1.84 31.18 -17.38
C VAL A 410 2.38 31.29 -18.79
N LYS A 411 1.56 31.01 -19.81
CA LYS A 411 2.01 31.04 -21.21
C LYS A 411 2.67 32.37 -21.58
N ARG A 412 2.06 33.47 -21.13
CA ARG A 412 2.55 34.84 -21.40
C ARG A 412 3.79 35.19 -20.59
N ALA A 413 3.88 34.74 -19.35
CA ALA A 413 5.10 34.85 -18.56
C ALA A 413 6.25 34.00 -19.14
N GLU A 414 5.98 32.82 -19.73
CA GLU A 414 6.98 32.00 -20.43
C GLU A 414 7.45 32.70 -21.71
N THR A 415 6.54 33.34 -22.45
CA THR A 415 6.90 34.17 -23.62
C THR A 415 7.82 35.31 -23.21
N ALA A 416 7.49 36.01 -22.12
CA ALA A 416 8.35 37.07 -21.58
C ALA A 416 9.72 36.54 -21.11
N LEU A 417 9.76 35.35 -20.48
CA LEU A 417 11.01 34.68 -20.10
C LEU A 417 11.87 34.38 -21.33
N ALA A 418 11.28 33.82 -22.39
CA ALA A 418 11.98 33.53 -23.63
C ALA A 418 12.59 34.81 -24.25
N VAL A 419 11.83 35.91 -24.27
CA VAL A 419 12.32 37.22 -24.73
C VAL A 419 13.45 37.74 -23.82
N SER A 420 13.36 37.56 -22.50
CA SER A 420 14.43 37.97 -21.58
C SER A 420 15.75 37.26 -21.89
N ARG A 421 15.70 35.94 -22.17
CA ARG A 421 16.87 35.15 -22.58
C ARG A 421 17.46 35.65 -23.90
N ALA A 422 16.61 35.83 -24.91
CA ALA A 422 17.05 36.27 -26.24
C ALA A 422 17.71 37.66 -26.20
N GLN A 423 17.25 38.55 -25.32
CA GLN A 423 17.79 39.89 -25.16
C GLN A 423 18.94 39.99 -24.14
N GLY A 424 19.35 38.88 -23.52
CA GLY A 424 20.34 38.89 -22.43
C GLY A 424 19.92 39.69 -21.21
N ARG A 425 18.61 39.88 -20.99
CA ARG A 425 18.04 40.61 -19.85
C ARG A 425 17.70 39.64 -18.73
N SER A 426 17.91 40.07 -17.48
CA SER A 426 17.53 39.27 -16.31
C SER A 426 16.02 39.18 -16.10
N TRP A 427 15.25 40.12 -16.67
CA TRP A 427 13.81 40.21 -16.50
C TRP A 427 13.11 40.89 -17.67
N CYS A 428 11.99 40.34 -18.12
CA CYS A 428 11.06 41.00 -19.05
C CYS A 428 9.62 40.88 -18.55
N ARG A 429 8.82 41.92 -18.78
CA ARG A 429 7.37 41.85 -18.62
C ARG A 429 6.76 41.49 -19.97
N TYR A 430 5.75 40.63 -19.95
CA TYR A 430 4.94 40.34 -21.12
C TYR A 430 4.33 41.62 -21.69
N GLU A 431 4.51 41.78 -23.00
CA GLU A 431 3.84 42.78 -23.82
C GLU A 431 3.22 42.05 -25.01
N SER A 432 2.10 42.53 -25.54
CA SER A 432 1.43 41.88 -26.67
C SER A 432 2.29 41.81 -27.94
N SER A 433 3.30 42.68 -28.06
CA SER A 433 4.32 42.65 -29.10
C SER A 433 5.26 41.43 -29.03
N MET A 434 5.27 40.71 -27.90
CA MET A 434 6.08 39.50 -27.70
C MET A 434 5.40 38.22 -28.18
N GLU A 435 4.08 38.22 -28.39
CA GLU A 435 3.41 37.05 -28.98
C GLU A 435 3.93 36.86 -30.41
N PRO A 436 4.35 35.63 -30.79
CA PRO A 436 4.78 35.37 -32.15
C PRO A 436 3.62 35.66 -33.11
N ASP A 437 3.91 36.36 -34.21
CA ASP A 437 2.89 36.65 -35.22
C ASP A 437 2.27 35.32 -35.68
N LYS A 438 0.93 35.27 -35.72
CA LYS A 438 0.21 34.08 -36.21
C LYS A 438 0.67 33.72 -37.62
N MET A 439 1.03 34.72 -38.42
CA MET A 439 1.62 34.52 -39.73
C MET A 439 2.97 33.79 -39.64
N ASP A 440 3.84 34.14 -38.68
CA ASP A 440 5.16 33.50 -38.53
C ASP A 440 5.03 32.02 -38.14
N VAL A 441 4.09 31.70 -37.24
CA VAL A 441 3.78 30.31 -36.87
C VAL A 441 3.28 29.53 -38.09
N GLN A 442 2.41 30.15 -38.89
CA GLN A 442 1.86 29.53 -40.09
C GLN A 442 2.93 29.34 -41.17
N ILE A 443 3.82 30.32 -41.36
CA ILE A 443 4.98 30.26 -42.26
C ILE A 443 5.85 29.05 -41.93
N ILE A 444 6.23 28.86 -40.66
CA ILE A 444 7.04 27.71 -40.24
C ILE A 444 6.30 26.39 -40.49
N ALA A 445 5.00 26.33 -40.18
CA ALA A 445 4.19 25.15 -40.39
C ALA A 445 4.06 24.77 -41.88
N ASP A 446 3.87 25.76 -42.76
CA ASP A 446 3.74 25.54 -44.19
C ASP A 446 5.08 25.23 -44.87
N PHE A 447 6.19 25.78 -44.37
CA PHE A 447 7.54 25.38 -44.82
C PHE A 447 7.82 23.90 -44.54
N ARG A 448 7.49 23.43 -43.33
CA ARG A 448 7.63 22.00 -42.95
C ARG A 448 6.83 21.08 -43.86
N LYS A 449 5.64 21.48 -44.29
CA LYS A 449 4.80 20.69 -45.21
C LYS A 449 5.30 20.72 -46.64
N SER A 450 5.68 21.89 -47.14
CA SER A 450 6.06 22.09 -48.54
C SER A 450 7.53 21.74 -48.84
N SER A 451 8.35 21.48 -47.81
CA SER A 451 9.75 21.03 -47.94
C SER A 451 10.58 21.89 -48.90
N ALA A 452 10.67 23.18 -48.58
CA ALA A 452 11.40 24.19 -49.35
C ALA A 452 10.96 24.39 -50.81
N SER A 453 10.00 23.62 -51.37
CA SER A 453 9.65 23.58 -52.81
C SER A 453 9.11 24.87 -53.43
N SER A 454 8.61 25.80 -52.61
CA SER A 454 8.12 27.12 -53.06
C SER A 454 9.19 28.23 -53.06
N LEU A 455 10.43 27.90 -52.66
CA LEU A 455 11.56 28.81 -52.81
C LEU A 455 11.96 28.95 -54.28
N THR A 456 12.38 30.15 -54.65
CA THR A 456 12.89 30.48 -55.98
C THR A 456 14.21 31.22 -55.85
N LEU A 457 15.05 31.12 -56.86
CA LEU A 457 16.35 31.79 -56.92
C LEU A 457 16.23 33.15 -57.61
N ALA A 458 16.84 34.19 -57.05
CA ALA A 458 17.19 35.40 -57.76
C ALA A 458 18.72 35.54 -57.79
N LEU A 459 19.28 36.07 -58.87
CA LEU A 459 20.71 36.20 -59.09
C LEU A 459 21.09 37.66 -59.19
N GLN A 460 22.09 38.10 -58.42
CA GLN A 460 22.62 39.45 -58.52
C GLN A 460 24.05 39.45 -59.11
N PRO A 461 24.30 40.12 -60.25
CA PRO A 461 25.61 40.10 -60.89
C PRO A 461 26.66 40.89 -60.09
N GLN A 462 27.90 40.41 -60.13
CA GLN A 462 29.09 41.06 -59.56
C GLN A 462 30.09 41.41 -60.67
N LEU A 463 30.52 42.67 -60.73
CA LEU A 463 31.50 43.12 -61.72
C LEU A 463 32.90 43.26 -61.12
N ASP A 464 33.90 42.87 -61.89
CA ASP A 464 35.30 43.21 -61.61
C ASP A 464 35.53 44.68 -61.94
N LEU A 465 35.98 45.47 -60.96
CA LEU A 465 36.12 46.92 -61.08
C LEU A 465 37.28 47.34 -62.00
N LYS A 466 38.25 46.45 -62.24
CA LYS A 466 39.41 46.72 -63.12
C LYS A 466 39.06 46.51 -64.59
N THR A 467 38.34 45.44 -64.90
CA THR A 467 38.03 45.00 -66.26
C THR A 467 36.61 45.36 -66.70
N GLY A 468 35.71 45.58 -65.75
CA GLY A 468 34.27 45.69 -65.98
C GLY A 468 33.59 44.38 -66.42
N ALA A 469 34.31 43.26 -66.37
CA ALA A 469 33.78 41.96 -66.74
C ALA A 469 32.88 41.40 -65.62
N LEU A 470 31.93 40.56 -66.00
CA LEU A 470 31.12 39.82 -65.05
C LEU A 470 31.98 38.72 -64.41
N CYS A 471 32.08 38.71 -63.09
CA CYS A 471 33.05 37.86 -62.36
C CYS A 471 32.44 37.01 -61.24
N GLY A 472 31.13 37.14 -61.01
CA GLY A 472 30.40 36.38 -60.01
C GLY A 472 28.91 36.70 -60.07
N ALA A 473 28.11 35.89 -59.38
CA ALA A 473 26.72 36.20 -59.10
C ALA A 473 26.33 35.72 -57.71
N GLU A 474 25.55 36.50 -56.98
CA GLU A 474 25.01 36.08 -55.69
C GLU A 474 23.62 35.46 -55.84
N ALA A 475 23.46 34.24 -55.33
CA ALA A 475 22.19 33.55 -55.22
C ALA A 475 21.42 34.04 -53.99
N LEU A 476 20.36 34.80 -54.26
CA LEU A 476 19.48 35.36 -53.26
C LEU A 476 18.15 34.59 -53.24
N VAL A 477 17.87 33.94 -52.12
CA VAL A 477 16.63 33.19 -51.94
C VAL A 477 15.41 34.11 -51.98
N ARG A 478 14.34 33.68 -52.65
CA ARG A 478 13.04 34.35 -52.70
C ARG A 478 11.95 33.35 -52.35
N TRP A 479 10.94 33.76 -51.59
CA TRP A 479 9.84 32.88 -51.23
C TRP A 479 8.49 33.46 -51.67
N ASN A 480 7.87 32.79 -52.64
CA ASN A 480 6.51 33.07 -53.06
C ASN A 480 5.56 32.08 -52.37
N HIS A 481 5.05 32.46 -51.20
CA HIS A 481 4.16 31.63 -50.41
C HIS A 481 2.79 31.50 -51.08
N PRO A 482 2.19 30.29 -51.16
CA PRO A 482 0.91 30.08 -51.84
C PRO A 482 -0.24 30.94 -51.30
N THR A 483 -0.24 31.22 -50.00
CA THR A 483 -1.30 31.99 -49.33
C THR A 483 -0.95 33.46 -49.11
N TYR A 484 0.33 33.77 -48.85
CA TYR A 484 0.76 35.10 -48.40
C TYR A 484 1.48 35.90 -49.49
N GLY A 485 1.68 35.32 -50.68
CA GLY A 485 2.45 35.94 -51.74
C GLY A 485 3.93 36.01 -51.38
N PHE A 486 4.62 37.07 -51.84
CA PHE A 486 6.04 37.24 -51.58
C PHE A 486 6.32 37.50 -50.09
N ILE A 487 7.17 36.66 -49.48
CA ILE A 487 7.66 36.83 -48.12
C ILE A 487 9.13 37.26 -48.17
N SER A 488 9.46 38.38 -47.53
CA SER A 488 10.82 38.92 -47.50
C SER A 488 11.80 37.94 -46.82
N PRO A 489 13.01 37.73 -47.39
CA PRO A 489 14.10 37.00 -46.73
C PRO A 489 14.39 37.49 -45.31
N GLU A 490 14.37 38.81 -45.08
CA GLU A 490 14.56 39.42 -43.76
C GLU A 490 13.52 38.95 -42.72
N ARG A 491 12.35 38.48 -43.17
CA ARG A 491 11.31 37.93 -42.29
C ARG A 491 11.44 36.42 -42.14
N PHE A 492 11.56 35.66 -43.23
CA PHE A 492 11.49 34.20 -43.11
C PHE A 492 12.81 33.53 -42.76
N ILE A 493 13.97 34.09 -43.10
CA ILE A 493 15.26 33.49 -42.76
C ILE A 493 15.42 33.38 -41.24
N PRO A 494 15.24 34.46 -40.44
CA PRO A 494 15.34 34.37 -38.98
C PRO A 494 14.32 33.39 -38.37
N LEU A 495 13.11 33.31 -38.95
CA LEU A 495 12.09 32.37 -38.51
C LEU A 495 12.51 30.92 -38.75
N LEU A 496 13.06 30.60 -39.92
CA LEU A 496 13.51 29.25 -40.24
C LEU A 496 14.76 28.87 -39.47
N GLU A 497 15.69 29.79 -39.22
CA GLU A 497 16.84 29.59 -38.32
C GLU A 497 16.36 29.25 -36.90
N SER A 498 15.48 30.07 -36.31
CA SER A 498 14.92 29.82 -34.98
C SER A 498 14.15 28.50 -34.87
N ALA A 499 13.60 28.02 -36.00
CA ALA A 499 12.88 26.76 -36.10
C ALA A 499 13.78 25.55 -36.44
N GLY A 500 15.08 25.76 -36.68
CA GLY A 500 16.04 24.73 -37.10
C GLY A 500 15.78 24.16 -38.49
N LEU A 501 15.26 24.99 -39.40
CA LEU A 501 14.86 24.61 -40.77
C LEU A 501 15.73 25.27 -41.85
N ILE A 502 16.70 26.13 -41.48
CA ILE A 502 17.53 26.88 -42.43
C ILE A 502 18.37 25.97 -43.32
N GLU A 503 18.84 24.83 -42.82
CA GLU A 503 19.60 23.84 -43.60
C GLU A 503 18.86 23.38 -44.87
N MET A 504 17.52 23.29 -44.80
CA MET A 504 16.69 22.93 -45.96
C MET A 504 16.72 24.01 -47.04
N VAL A 505 16.80 25.28 -46.64
CA VAL A 505 16.96 26.43 -47.56
C VAL A 505 18.35 26.38 -48.19
N THR A 506 19.39 26.29 -47.35
CA THR A 506 20.79 26.29 -47.77
C THR A 506 21.06 25.15 -48.76
N ARG A 507 20.64 23.92 -48.45
CA ARG A 507 20.78 22.77 -49.35
C ARG A 507 20.12 23.00 -50.70
N ARG A 508 18.92 23.59 -50.71
CA ARG A 508 18.24 23.89 -51.97
C ARG A 508 18.98 24.96 -52.77
N MET A 509 19.41 26.04 -52.13
CA MET A 509 20.12 27.13 -52.80
C MET A 509 21.48 26.70 -53.34
N VAL A 510 22.21 25.84 -52.62
CA VAL A 510 23.45 25.21 -53.11
C VAL A 510 23.20 24.41 -54.40
N GLY A 511 22.15 23.59 -54.43
CA GLY A 511 21.78 22.83 -55.62
C GLY A 511 21.45 23.71 -56.82
N GLU A 512 20.67 24.77 -56.62
CA GLU A 512 20.34 25.74 -57.68
C GLU A 512 21.57 26.55 -58.13
N ALA A 513 22.44 26.97 -57.20
CA ALA A 513 23.65 27.72 -57.53
C ALA A 513 24.64 26.90 -58.37
N ILE A 514 24.87 25.63 -58.00
CA ILE A 514 25.71 24.72 -58.79
C ILE A 514 25.11 24.51 -60.19
N ARG A 515 23.78 24.39 -60.29
CA ARG A 515 23.08 24.22 -61.57
C ARG A 515 23.25 25.45 -62.47
N VAL A 516 23.02 26.64 -61.92
CA VAL A 516 23.19 27.91 -62.65
C VAL A 516 24.64 28.09 -63.10
N ALA A 517 25.61 27.84 -62.21
CA ALA A 517 27.02 27.93 -62.57
C ALA A 517 27.41 26.93 -63.66
N GLY A 518 26.83 25.73 -63.65
CA GLY A 518 26.98 24.74 -64.73
C GLY A 518 26.43 25.24 -66.08
N GLN A 519 25.25 25.86 -66.07
CA GLN A 519 24.64 26.43 -67.29
C GLN A 519 25.45 27.62 -67.83
N LEU A 520 26.02 28.46 -66.97
CA LEU A 520 26.93 29.52 -67.40
C LEU A 520 28.20 28.94 -68.03
N TYR A 521 28.73 27.85 -67.48
CA TYR A 521 29.88 27.17 -68.05
C TYR A 521 29.59 26.59 -69.45
N ASP A 522 28.40 26.03 -69.67
CA ASP A 522 27.98 25.55 -70.99
C ASP A 522 27.90 26.69 -72.03
N LEU A 523 27.73 27.94 -71.58
CA LEU A 523 27.82 29.16 -72.40
C LEU A 523 29.25 29.68 -72.57
N GLY A 524 30.25 28.97 -72.02
CA GLY A 524 31.66 29.35 -72.06
C GLY A 524 32.06 30.40 -71.02
N LEU A 525 31.26 30.57 -69.96
CA LEU A 525 31.49 31.57 -68.91
C LEU A 525 31.80 30.89 -67.57
N GLU A 526 32.99 31.12 -67.05
CA GLU A 526 33.41 30.63 -65.72
C GLU A 526 33.03 31.64 -64.63
N ILE A 527 31.73 31.74 -64.35
CA ILE A 527 31.19 32.66 -63.34
C ILE A 527 30.75 31.84 -62.12
N PRO A 528 31.42 32.00 -60.96
CA PRO A 528 30.99 31.34 -59.73
C PRO A 528 29.69 31.95 -59.20
N VAL A 529 28.87 31.10 -58.58
CA VAL A 529 27.65 31.54 -57.89
C VAL A 529 27.85 31.42 -56.38
N SER A 530 27.65 32.54 -55.68
CA SER A 530 27.71 32.62 -54.22
C SER A 530 26.41 32.21 -53.55
N VAL A 531 26.46 31.47 -52.44
CA VAL A 531 25.30 31.14 -51.61
C VAL A 531 25.57 31.52 -50.16
N ASN A 532 24.64 32.24 -49.55
CA ASN A 532 24.65 32.55 -48.12
C ASN A 532 24.43 31.30 -47.27
N VAL A 533 25.29 31.11 -46.27
CA VAL A 533 25.26 29.99 -45.33
C VAL A 533 25.19 30.53 -43.91
N SER A 534 24.21 30.05 -43.14
CA SER A 534 23.98 30.51 -41.77
C SER A 534 25.01 29.94 -40.78
N ALA A 535 25.20 30.60 -39.64
CA ALA A 535 25.98 30.07 -38.52
C ALA A 535 25.54 28.66 -38.10
N GLN A 536 24.21 28.42 -38.11
CA GLN A 536 23.62 27.16 -37.71
C GLN A 536 23.99 26.02 -38.67
N ASP A 537 24.13 26.30 -39.96
CA ASP A 537 24.56 25.31 -40.94
C ASP A 537 26.02 24.87 -40.72
N PHE A 538 26.90 25.82 -40.39
CA PHE A 538 28.29 25.50 -40.02
C PHE A 538 28.38 24.78 -38.67
N ALA A 539 27.45 25.06 -37.75
CA ALA A 539 27.30 24.31 -36.50
C ALA A 539 26.64 22.93 -36.70
N GLY A 540 26.18 22.58 -37.91
CA GLY A 540 25.66 21.27 -38.26
C GLY A 540 26.75 20.33 -38.79
N ASP A 541 26.52 19.02 -38.71
CA ASP A 541 27.46 18.00 -39.25
C ASP A 541 27.24 17.69 -40.75
N THR A 542 26.23 18.30 -41.37
CA THR A 542 25.71 17.87 -42.67
C THR A 542 26.03 18.80 -43.82
N LEU A 543 26.45 20.05 -43.57
CA LEU A 543 26.69 21.06 -44.61
C LEU A 543 27.72 20.60 -45.65
N VAL A 544 28.93 20.25 -45.20
CA VAL A 544 30.03 19.82 -46.09
C VAL A 544 29.64 18.58 -46.88
N THR A 545 29.02 17.59 -46.21
CA THR A 545 28.53 16.37 -46.84
C THR A 545 27.46 16.66 -47.89
N SER A 546 26.57 17.63 -47.63
CA SER A 546 25.51 18.04 -48.56
C SER A 546 26.07 18.75 -49.79
N ILE A 547 27.01 19.69 -49.61
CA ILE A 547 27.69 20.38 -50.73
C ILE A 547 28.45 19.36 -51.59
N LYS A 548 29.21 18.46 -50.96
CA LYS A 548 29.92 17.38 -51.67
C LYS A 548 28.99 16.53 -52.51
N GLY A 549 27.90 16.04 -51.91
CA GLY A 549 26.91 15.23 -52.62
C GLY A 549 26.28 15.96 -53.80
N GLU A 550 26.10 17.28 -53.71
CA GLU A 550 25.54 18.09 -54.78
C GLU A 550 26.53 18.35 -55.93
N LEU A 551 27.80 18.63 -55.60
CA LEU A 551 28.89 18.76 -56.58
C LEU A 551 29.08 17.44 -57.35
N ASP A 552 29.11 16.30 -56.63
CA ASP A 552 29.24 14.97 -57.22
C ASP A 552 28.04 14.64 -58.14
N ARG A 553 26.82 14.95 -57.70
CA ARG A 553 25.59 14.70 -58.47
C ARG A 553 25.55 15.46 -59.78
N GLN A 554 26.03 16.70 -59.80
CA GLN A 554 26.04 17.56 -60.98
C GLN A 554 27.36 17.50 -61.76
N ASN A 555 28.33 16.69 -61.30
CA ASN A 555 29.68 16.61 -61.87
C ASN A 555 30.33 18.01 -62.04
N SER A 556 30.17 18.86 -61.02
CA SER A 556 30.62 20.26 -61.05
C SER A 556 31.89 20.44 -60.21
N PRO A 557 32.92 21.14 -60.73
CA PRO A 557 34.10 21.46 -59.93
C PRO A 557 33.76 22.49 -58.85
N GLY A 558 34.40 22.38 -57.68
CA GLY A 558 34.09 23.22 -56.51
C GLY A 558 34.23 24.72 -56.74
N HIS A 559 35.14 25.17 -57.63
CA HIS A 559 35.41 26.60 -57.86
C HIS A 559 34.23 27.37 -58.47
N ARG A 560 33.18 26.67 -58.89
CA ARG A 560 31.94 27.26 -59.40
C ARG A 560 30.96 27.65 -58.30
N LEU A 561 31.16 27.14 -57.08
CA LEU A 561 30.38 27.50 -55.91
C LEU A 561 31.25 28.35 -54.98
N LYS A 562 30.65 29.43 -54.48
CA LYS A 562 31.21 30.18 -53.35
C LYS A 562 30.22 30.14 -52.19
N VAL A 563 30.72 29.97 -50.97
CA VAL A 563 29.91 30.10 -49.75
C VAL A 563 30.17 31.45 -49.09
N GLU A 564 29.10 32.13 -48.67
CA GLU A 564 29.15 33.41 -47.97
C GLU A 564 28.69 33.19 -46.54
N LEU A 565 29.43 33.76 -45.58
CA LEU A 565 29.14 33.65 -44.15
C LEU A 565 29.29 35.00 -43.48
N THR A 566 28.36 35.36 -42.60
CA THR A 566 28.43 36.63 -41.88
C THR A 566 29.55 36.62 -40.84
N GLU A 567 30.05 37.81 -40.50
CA GLU A 567 31.03 38.00 -39.44
C GLU A 567 30.60 37.39 -38.08
N THR A 568 29.32 37.49 -37.72
CA THR A 568 28.77 36.91 -36.48
C THR A 568 28.76 35.39 -36.52
N SER A 569 28.52 34.78 -37.68
CA SER A 569 28.49 33.32 -37.85
C SER A 569 29.84 32.65 -37.55
N VAL A 570 30.94 33.39 -37.74
CA VAL A 570 32.30 32.95 -37.43
C VAL A 570 32.55 32.81 -35.92
N ALA A 571 31.89 33.63 -35.11
CA ALA A 571 32.24 33.80 -33.69
C ALA A 571 31.63 32.72 -32.77
N ASP A 572 30.53 32.08 -33.17
CA ASP A 572 29.77 31.16 -32.31
C ASP A 572 30.51 29.84 -32.02
N ASP A 573 31.13 29.21 -33.02
CA ASP A 573 31.94 27.98 -32.88
C ASP A 573 33.18 27.99 -33.81
N PRO A 574 34.21 28.78 -33.48
CA PRO A 574 35.31 29.09 -34.39
C PRO A 574 36.06 27.87 -34.95
N GLU A 575 36.33 26.86 -34.12
CA GLU A 575 37.07 25.67 -34.55
C GLU A 575 36.26 24.82 -35.53
N ARG A 576 34.95 24.70 -35.30
CA ARG A 576 34.08 23.93 -36.19
C ARG A 576 33.90 24.62 -37.54
N VAL A 577 33.71 25.94 -37.54
CA VAL A 577 33.67 26.74 -38.77
C VAL A 577 34.98 26.58 -39.54
N ARG A 578 36.14 26.69 -38.87
CA ARG A 578 37.46 26.51 -39.49
C ARG A 578 37.59 25.16 -40.19
N LEU A 579 37.26 24.07 -39.50
CA LEU A 579 37.34 22.71 -40.06
C LEU A 579 36.43 22.53 -41.28
N ALA A 580 35.20 23.06 -41.21
CA ALA A 580 34.27 23.00 -42.34
C ALA A 580 34.80 23.78 -43.55
N LEU A 581 35.32 25.00 -43.34
CA LEU A 581 35.92 25.81 -44.41
C LEU A 581 37.16 25.15 -45.03
N GLU A 582 38.00 24.49 -44.24
CA GLU A 582 39.15 23.72 -44.75
C GLU A 582 38.73 22.53 -45.61
N GLU A 583 37.63 21.87 -45.26
CA GLU A 583 37.06 20.78 -46.08
C GLU A 583 36.46 21.30 -47.39
N LEU A 584 35.72 22.42 -47.34
CA LEU A 584 35.18 23.08 -48.53
C LEU A 584 36.31 23.54 -49.47
N SER A 585 37.35 24.18 -48.92
CA SER A 585 38.53 24.61 -49.67
C SER A 585 39.25 23.43 -50.34
N ARG A 586 39.38 22.28 -49.66
CA ARG A 586 39.93 21.05 -50.25
C ARG A 586 39.12 20.50 -51.43
N MET A 587 37.82 20.81 -51.50
CA MET A 587 36.96 20.49 -52.65
C MET A 587 37.00 21.55 -53.74
N GLY A 588 37.74 22.65 -53.52
CA GLY A 588 37.84 23.79 -54.43
C GLY A 588 36.72 24.81 -54.29
N VAL A 589 35.86 24.70 -53.26
CA VAL A 589 34.80 25.68 -52.97
C VAL A 589 35.43 26.87 -52.26
N SER A 590 35.24 28.06 -52.82
CA SER A 590 35.73 29.32 -52.23
C SER A 590 34.79 29.80 -51.12
N ALA A 591 35.33 30.56 -50.15
CA ALA A 591 34.55 31.19 -49.09
C ALA A 591 34.77 32.70 -49.04
N SER A 592 33.73 33.45 -48.66
CA SER A 592 33.76 34.89 -48.48
C SER A 592 33.07 35.31 -47.19
N ILE A 593 33.60 36.35 -46.53
CA ILE A 593 32.99 36.91 -45.32
C ILE A 593 32.07 38.05 -45.69
N ASP A 594 30.81 37.96 -45.28
CA ASP A 594 29.77 38.96 -45.52
C ASP A 594 29.57 39.92 -44.34
N ASP A 595 28.94 41.06 -44.63
CA ASP A 595 28.62 42.15 -43.68
C ASP A 595 29.82 42.67 -42.87
N PHE A 596 31.02 42.67 -43.46
CA PHE A 596 32.25 42.98 -42.73
C PHE A 596 32.29 44.41 -42.18
N GLY A 597 32.54 44.54 -40.88
CA GLY A 597 32.66 45.83 -40.19
C GLY A 597 31.43 46.25 -39.39
N THR A 598 30.36 45.46 -39.40
CA THR A 598 29.14 45.69 -38.58
C THR A 598 29.19 44.98 -37.22
N GLY A 599 30.18 44.10 -36.98
CA GLY A 599 30.33 43.29 -35.77
C GLY A 599 31.67 43.44 -35.04
N TYR A 600 31.96 42.46 -34.15
CA TYR A 600 33.24 42.33 -33.42
C TYR A 600 34.15 41.29 -34.08
N SER A 601 34.66 41.59 -35.27
CA SER A 601 35.66 40.78 -35.95
C SER A 601 36.96 40.76 -35.13
N SER A 602 37.33 39.59 -34.62
CA SER A 602 38.72 39.39 -34.23
C SER A 602 39.53 39.14 -35.50
N LEU A 603 40.42 40.08 -35.87
CA LEU A 603 41.42 39.93 -36.93
C LEU A 603 42.13 38.56 -36.92
N SER A 604 42.19 37.91 -35.74
CA SER A 604 42.70 36.56 -35.59
C SER A 604 41.98 35.52 -36.45
N TYR A 605 40.64 35.59 -36.60
CA TYR A 605 39.88 34.59 -37.35
C TYR A 605 40.08 34.74 -38.85
N LEU A 606 40.06 35.98 -39.33
CA LEU A 606 40.37 36.31 -40.72
C LEU A 606 41.73 35.75 -41.16
N SER A 607 42.74 35.82 -40.29
CA SER A 607 44.08 35.29 -40.60
C SER A 607 44.17 33.77 -40.57
N ALA A 608 43.24 33.08 -39.91
CA ALA A 608 43.30 31.64 -39.67
C ALA A 608 42.43 30.83 -40.64
N TYR A 609 41.46 31.46 -41.31
CA TYR A 609 40.47 30.75 -42.13
C TYR A 609 40.84 30.78 -43.62
N PRO A 610 40.53 29.71 -44.38
CA PRO A 610 40.77 29.66 -45.82
C PRO A 610 39.68 30.42 -46.59
N VAL A 611 39.53 31.71 -46.31
CA VAL A 611 38.65 32.64 -47.04
C VAL A 611 39.44 33.34 -48.14
N GLU A 612 38.77 33.69 -49.24
CA GLU A 612 39.42 34.34 -50.40
C GLU A 612 38.97 35.80 -50.58
N GLU A 613 37.88 36.19 -49.92
CA GLU A 613 37.17 37.42 -50.21
C GLU A 613 36.47 37.98 -48.97
N ILE A 614 36.36 39.30 -48.91
CA ILE A 614 35.57 40.04 -47.91
C ILE A 614 34.58 40.94 -48.65
N LYS A 615 33.32 40.91 -48.22
CA LYS A 615 32.27 41.80 -48.71
C LYS A 615 32.09 42.96 -47.73
N ILE A 616 32.19 44.18 -48.25
CA ILE A 616 32.03 45.42 -47.50
C ILE A 616 30.54 45.76 -47.50
N ASP A 617 29.95 45.78 -46.30
CA ASP A 617 28.51 46.00 -46.10
C ASP A 617 28.01 47.28 -46.79
N ARG A 618 26.81 47.19 -47.38
CA ARG A 618 26.13 48.31 -48.02
C ARG A 618 26.00 49.54 -47.11
N GLU A 619 25.91 49.40 -45.79
CA GLU A 619 25.81 50.50 -44.84
C GLU A 619 27.03 51.43 -44.93
N PHE A 620 28.20 50.91 -45.31
CA PHE A 620 29.41 51.71 -45.49
C PHE A 620 29.59 52.22 -46.92
N VAL A 621 29.14 51.49 -47.92
CA VAL A 621 29.27 51.89 -49.33
C VAL A 621 28.20 52.92 -49.71
N ASP A 622 26.97 52.75 -49.25
CA ASP A 622 25.87 53.65 -49.51
C ASP A 622 26.15 55.05 -48.94
N GLY A 623 26.07 56.06 -49.80
CA GLY A 623 26.34 57.47 -49.45
C GLY A 623 27.79 57.76 -49.05
N MET A 624 28.75 56.87 -49.33
CA MET A 624 30.16 57.08 -48.97
C MET A 624 30.78 58.34 -49.60
N SER A 625 30.26 58.78 -50.73
CA SER A 625 30.67 60.01 -51.44
C SER A 625 30.40 61.27 -50.62
N ALA A 626 29.35 61.28 -49.79
CA ALA A 626 28.96 62.42 -48.96
C ALA A 626 29.38 62.26 -47.48
N ALA A 627 29.90 61.11 -47.08
CA ALA A 627 30.20 60.78 -45.69
C ALA A 627 31.68 60.37 -45.48
N PRO A 628 32.56 61.29 -45.05
CA PRO A 628 34.00 61.03 -44.90
C PRO A 628 34.34 59.85 -43.97
N LYS A 629 33.51 59.60 -42.95
CA LYS A 629 33.68 58.46 -42.03
C LYS A 629 33.45 57.13 -42.75
N LYS A 630 32.35 57.01 -43.51
CA LYS A 630 32.05 55.82 -44.32
C LYS A 630 33.17 55.52 -45.31
N LEU A 631 33.61 56.54 -46.05
CA LEU A 631 34.76 56.45 -46.97
C LEU A 631 36.04 55.95 -46.28
N SER A 632 36.30 56.42 -45.05
CA SER A 632 37.49 56.00 -44.28
C SER A 632 37.41 54.54 -43.87
N ILE A 633 36.22 54.04 -43.51
CA ILE A 633 35.97 52.63 -43.20
C ILE A 633 36.22 51.78 -44.44
N VAL A 634 35.56 52.09 -45.56
CA VAL A 634 35.75 51.37 -46.84
C VAL A 634 37.22 51.31 -47.24
N ARG A 635 37.93 52.45 -47.19
CA ARG A 635 39.37 52.51 -47.52
C ARG A 635 40.23 51.65 -46.60
N SER A 636 39.93 51.65 -45.30
CA SER A 636 40.68 50.86 -44.32
C SER A 636 40.43 49.36 -44.52
N THR A 637 39.19 48.96 -44.82
CA THR A 637 38.83 47.57 -45.13
C THR A 637 39.53 47.08 -46.41
N VAL A 638 39.54 47.88 -47.48
CA VAL A 638 40.26 47.53 -48.72
C VAL A 638 41.76 47.38 -48.47
N ALA A 639 42.36 48.28 -47.70
CA ALA A 639 43.77 48.17 -47.33
C ALA A 639 44.06 46.90 -46.50
N LEU A 640 43.21 46.60 -45.52
CA LEU A 640 43.35 45.40 -44.68
C LEU A 640 43.25 44.11 -45.50
N ALA A 641 42.21 43.99 -46.35
CA ALA A 641 42.02 42.82 -47.20
C ALA A 641 43.25 42.58 -48.09
N LYS A 642 43.79 43.65 -48.68
CA LYS A 642 45.01 43.58 -49.50
C LYS A 642 46.23 43.07 -48.73
N GLU A 643 46.45 43.52 -47.50
CA GLU A 643 47.55 43.05 -46.64
C GLU A 643 47.38 41.57 -46.25
N LEU A 644 46.14 41.09 -46.15
CA LEU A 644 45.81 39.68 -45.88
C LEU A 644 45.78 38.80 -47.15
N GLY A 645 45.98 39.38 -48.34
CA GLY A 645 45.90 38.66 -49.61
C GLY A 645 44.47 38.29 -50.04
N LEU A 646 43.47 38.97 -49.49
CA LEU A 646 42.04 38.76 -49.75
C LEU A 646 41.52 39.76 -50.80
N LYS A 647 40.54 39.33 -51.60
CA LYS A 647 39.81 40.22 -52.53
C LYS A 647 38.70 40.98 -51.80
N THR A 648 38.31 42.15 -52.31
CA THR A 648 37.16 42.88 -51.77
C THR A 648 36.00 43.01 -52.74
N VAL A 649 34.78 42.83 -52.22
CA VAL A 649 33.53 43.17 -52.90
C VAL A 649 32.89 44.34 -52.16
N ALA A 650 32.58 45.42 -52.86
CA ALA A 650 31.77 46.50 -52.29
C ALA A 650 30.30 46.26 -52.64
N GLU A 651 29.44 46.15 -51.62
CA GLU A 651 28.01 45.94 -51.80
C GLU A 651 27.22 47.25 -51.82
N GLY A 652 26.03 47.24 -52.43
CA GLY A 652 25.11 48.38 -52.37
C GLY A 652 25.57 49.62 -53.15
N ALA A 653 26.40 49.48 -54.18
CA ALA A 653 26.72 50.60 -55.06
C ALA A 653 25.50 51.02 -55.89
N GLU A 654 25.02 52.25 -55.72
CA GLU A 654 23.81 52.77 -56.39
C GLU A 654 24.09 53.76 -57.52
N ASP A 655 25.29 54.33 -57.59
CA ASP A 655 25.65 55.39 -58.54
C ASP A 655 27.08 55.30 -59.07
N ASP A 656 27.33 55.94 -60.22
CA ASP A 656 28.63 55.92 -60.91
C ASP A 656 29.75 56.62 -60.14
N ILE A 657 29.43 57.61 -59.30
CA ILE A 657 30.43 58.30 -58.47
C ILE A 657 30.98 57.32 -57.44
N THR A 658 30.10 56.54 -56.81
CA THR A 658 30.45 55.47 -55.87
C THR A 658 31.34 54.41 -56.56
N ILE A 659 31.00 53.97 -57.78
CA ILE A 659 31.86 53.07 -58.57
C ILE A 659 33.27 53.67 -58.76
N GLN A 660 33.35 54.93 -59.19
CA GLN A 660 34.64 55.56 -59.45
C GLN A 660 35.48 55.68 -58.19
N MET A 661 34.86 56.05 -57.06
CA MET A 661 35.56 56.11 -55.77
C MET A 661 36.08 54.73 -55.33
N LEU A 662 35.30 53.66 -55.54
CA LEU A 662 35.73 52.30 -55.24
C LEU A 662 36.92 51.86 -56.11
N LYS A 663 36.93 52.23 -57.40
CA LYS A 663 38.08 52.02 -58.30
C LYS A 663 39.33 52.74 -57.81
N ASP A 664 39.20 54.00 -57.42
CA ASP A 664 40.32 54.83 -56.96
C ASP A 664 40.92 54.31 -55.64
N ILE A 665 40.09 53.72 -54.78
CA ILE A 665 40.53 53.08 -53.53
C ILE A 665 41.20 51.71 -53.79
N GLY A 666 40.98 51.12 -54.97
CA GLY A 666 41.53 49.83 -55.37
C GLY A 666 40.68 48.64 -54.93
N CYS A 667 39.37 48.81 -54.76
CA CYS A 667 38.45 47.70 -54.54
C CYS A 667 38.41 46.77 -55.76
N ASP A 668 38.37 45.46 -55.56
CA ASP A 668 38.45 44.49 -56.67
C ASP A 668 37.12 44.30 -57.40
N LYS A 669 36.02 44.19 -56.65
CA LYS A 669 34.69 43.86 -57.19
C LYS A 669 33.62 44.80 -56.64
N VAL A 670 32.51 44.89 -57.36
CA VAL A 670 31.33 45.65 -56.95
C VAL A 670 30.05 44.88 -57.22
N GLN A 671 29.10 45.04 -56.31
CA GLN A 671 27.73 44.57 -56.41
C GLN A 671 26.79 45.71 -56.01
N GLY A 672 25.70 45.92 -56.77
CA GLY A 672 24.75 46.97 -56.44
C GLY A 672 23.76 47.27 -57.56
N PHE A 673 22.79 48.14 -57.27
CA PHE A 673 21.71 48.48 -58.20
C PHE A 673 22.17 49.27 -59.41
N VAL A 674 23.35 49.91 -59.33
CA VAL A 674 24.01 50.53 -60.49
C VAL A 674 24.32 49.52 -61.60
N ILE A 675 24.52 48.25 -61.23
CA ILE A 675 24.75 47.13 -62.17
C ILE A 675 23.41 46.54 -62.57
N SER A 676 22.70 45.98 -61.58
CA SER A 676 21.36 45.45 -61.71
C SER A 676 20.78 45.14 -60.33
N LYS A 677 19.46 45.24 -60.21
CA LYS A 677 18.73 44.59 -59.11
C LYS A 677 18.86 43.07 -59.23
N PRO A 678 18.59 42.30 -58.16
CA PRO A 678 18.48 40.85 -58.25
C PRO A 678 17.46 40.44 -59.33
N LEU A 679 17.90 39.58 -60.25
CA LEU A 679 17.12 39.15 -61.41
C LEU A 679 16.59 37.74 -61.19
N ALA A 680 15.40 37.45 -61.72
CA ALA A 680 14.99 36.06 -61.91
C ALA A 680 15.96 35.39 -62.89
N GLU A 681 16.08 34.07 -62.80
CA GLU A 681 17.06 33.28 -63.57
C GLU A 681 17.04 33.58 -65.08
N ASP A 682 15.87 33.56 -65.73
CA ASP A 682 15.76 33.85 -67.17
C ASP A 682 16.27 35.26 -67.52
N ALA A 683 15.91 36.24 -66.70
CA ALA A 683 16.35 37.62 -66.88
C ALA A 683 17.85 37.80 -66.60
N PHE A 684 18.41 37.00 -65.69
CA PHE A 684 19.85 36.96 -65.44
C PHE A 684 20.61 36.43 -66.66
N TYR A 685 20.15 35.36 -67.29
CA TYR A 685 20.77 34.86 -68.52
C TYR A 685 20.72 35.89 -69.66
N GLU A 686 19.59 36.58 -69.85
CA GLU A 686 19.50 37.66 -70.82
C GLU A 686 20.48 38.81 -70.52
N PHE A 687 20.62 39.17 -69.24
CA PHE A 687 21.57 40.19 -68.80
C PHE A 687 23.01 39.77 -69.13
N VAL A 688 23.40 38.55 -68.78
CA VAL A 688 24.74 38.00 -69.04
C VAL A 688 25.09 38.05 -70.52
N VAL A 689 24.20 37.56 -71.39
CA VAL A 689 24.44 37.53 -72.84
C VAL A 689 24.60 38.94 -73.41
N LYS A 690 23.75 39.89 -73.00
CA LYS A 690 23.85 41.29 -73.44
C LYS A 690 25.14 41.95 -72.96
N HIS A 691 25.53 41.72 -71.71
CA HIS A 691 26.74 42.28 -71.13
C HIS A 691 28.00 41.79 -71.84
N GLU A 692 28.08 40.49 -72.13
CA GLU A 692 29.20 39.89 -72.87
C GLU A 692 29.29 40.41 -74.32
N GLN A 693 28.15 40.60 -75.00
CA GLN A 693 28.12 41.18 -76.35
C GLN A 693 28.63 42.63 -76.33
N GLN A 694 28.16 43.43 -75.38
CA GLN A 694 28.60 44.82 -75.21
C GLN A 694 30.10 44.89 -74.92
N LYS A 695 30.62 44.03 -74.04
CA LYS A 695 32.06 43.99 -73.72
C LYS A 695 32.92 43.60 -74.92
N ARG A 696 32.48 42.63 -75.71
CA ARG A 696 33.18 42.27 -76.96
C ARG A 696 33.19 43.42 -77.96
N PHE A 697 32.10 44.19 -78.04
CA PHE A 697 32.04 45.38 -78.89
C PHE A 697 33.01 46.48 -78.41
N GLU A 698 33.05 46.76 -77.11
CA GLU A 698 33.96 47.72 -76.46
C GLU A 698 35.45 47.32 -76.53
N GLN A 699 35.76 46.04 -76.67
CA GLN A 699 37.14 45.57 -76.86
C GLN A 699 37.59 45.63 -78.33
N GLN A 700 36.65 45.71 -79.27
CA GLN A 700 36.92 45.76 -80.71
C GLN A 700 36.99 47.18 -81.28
N HIS A 701 36.54 48.19 -80.52
CA HIS A 701 36.52 49.61 -80.88
C HIS A 701 37.20 50.42 -79.77
#